data_AF-A0AAD3CZD6-F1
#
_entry.id   AF-A0AAD3CZD6-F1
#
_cell.length_a   1.000
_cell.length_b   1.000
_cell.length_c   1.000
_cell.angle_alpha   90.00
_cell.angle_beta   90.00
_cell.angle_gamma   90.00
#
_symmetry.space_group_name_H-M   'P 1'
#
loop_
_entity.id
_entity.type
_entity.pdbx_description
1 polymer ?
#
loop_
_entity_poly.entity_id
_entity_poly.type
_entity_poly.pdbx_seq_one_letter_code
_entity_poly.pdbx_strand_id
1 'polypeptide(L)'
;MGKNKRQNKGQPFQNQSKKKKTNPGQGEKKQPSKTSFELGKLKKPLANFLYPPPFPKDLPVPKDDFLTYTGKYKESFARAIDTSYEGFAVDKGPSSTNDEKDAIFNNERIQQALNVMDAHGLFRTDVTQPFGLGTKCAKTYVTRCLLGEDGTTYKYLGLRMFAYPWSPKKRQSEVTKDSEIKSLDDALTEIGYLNKTLTNRTEIHLKDLESQRRDRLGGASQKGSFIRGRAKFDVALINRMVNSPDLKLEPTQRKDKCSVSWHADSSLEHYSSIAVYQTYITEENGPSRIEEENKLANKWSIALRVAHESEGPSASRRGTSIDAAVITDTPAIKASLPSRSAYYLLDDFNHHHQHAVLCNNENIESKGVRYASTHRLLRESHNISFVLDRCKSVINQFNKKGPKQWKSEQLLLTHIESEWIRQFYIQGSGHKENLWKYWEVPMCQLLKYWSQLENRTNQVIELLCNASMARCGMHEKKDDADTIPSRQERKRREKQKKALASIEDLLNRNSNEGSKNVDAHSLLFEPICAMLKERTEMRTLFTARTSDGVFHSLDEDYHPLPIPFCFDSINHASKGKEFVLSPLPSDLSETCEKILKYGKAFMSRNPNDLPPSMNENKREKKASDKDVASKPSEESIQKELSKGEEIIQRPITTPDDHKNSLTWKGWRSCSIGLEMQEPWAGKLLNGEKKIETRAYDLPKALIGKKIDILQSKKGKDAVSSMPDVLVGTEIDSSLKRIGWCIFDKVIVYRYKAKFESDEDKHLVKAGSGYSWNKDTKVIYGWVVKKYGLYSKEKEDRTKPKVIIRRMRSLFELKRK
;
A
#
# COMPACT_ATOMS: atom_id res chain seq x y z
N MET A 1 -80.48 -22.78 5.57
CA MET A 1 -81.37 -23.73 6.30
C MET A 1 -80.86 -25.15 6.07
N GLY A 2 -81.19 -26.13 6.93
CA GLY A 2 -80.45 -27.42 7.03
C GLY A 2 -79.11 -27.24 7.78
N LYS A 3 -78.70 -27.96 8.84
CA LYS A 3 -79.13 -29.22 9.52
C LYS A 3 -78.93 -30.46 8.63
N ASN A 4 -78.27 -31.55 9.08
CA ASN A 4 -78.25 -32.22 10.41
C ASN A 4 -76.84 -32.31 11.05
N LYS A 5 -76.61 -32.25 12.39
CA LYS A 5 -77.00 -33.11 13.56
C LYS A 5 -76.30 -34.49 13.57
N ARG A 6 -75.81 -35.09 14.67
CA ARG A 6 -75.70 -34.82 16.15
C ARG A 6 -74.45 -35.60 16.66
N GLN A 7 -73.57 -35.14 17.55
CA GLN A 7 -73.68 -34.91 19.03
C GLN A 7 -73.87 -36.16 19.94
N ASN A 8 -72.78 -36.60 20.58
CA ASN A 8 -72.55 -36.75 22.05
C ASN A 8 -71.05 -37.14 22.23
N LYS A 9 -70.20 -36.63 23.13
CA LYS A 9 -70.24 -36.22 24.56
C LYS A 9 -70.26 -37.37 25.57
N GLY A 10 -69.09 -37.59 26.19
CA GLY A 10 -68.86 -38.36 27.42
C GLY A 10 -67.63 -37.82 28.18
N GLN A 11 -67.83 -37.48 29.45
CA GLN A 11 -66.86 -37.07 30.48
C GLN A 11 -67.30 -37.80 31.79
N PRO A 12 -66.77 -37.63 33.03
CA PRO A 12 -66.04 -36.48 33.62
C PRO A 12 -64.87 -36.84 34.59
N PHE A 13 -64.54 -35.91 35.52
CA PHE A 13 -63.56 -35.96 36.63
C PHE A 13 -62.06 -35.77 36.24
N GLN A 14 -61.14 -35.26 37.09
CA GLN A 14 -61.11 -34.18 38.14
C GLN A 14 -59.61 -33.95 38.55
N ASN A 15 -59.12 -32.95 39.31
CA ASN A 15 -59.65 -31.68 39.86
C ASN A 15 -58.49 -30.69 40.22
N GLN A 16 -58.80 -29.40 40.45
CA GLN A 16 -58.06 -28.38 41.25
C GLN A 16 -56.58 -28.00 40.91
N SER A 17 -56.01 -26.84 41.32
CA SER A 17 -56.55 -25.47 41.51
C SER A 17 -55.42 -24.41 41.74
N LYS A 18 -55.79 -23.10 41.70
CA LYS A 18 -55.11 -21.88 42.24
C LYS A 18 -54.09 -21.09 41.35
N LYS A 19 -54.00 -19.77 41.65
CA LYS A 19 -53.17 -18.72 40.99
C LYS A 19 -52.58 -17.75 42.04
N LYS A 20 -51.40 -17.17 41.76
CA LYS A 20 -50.82 -15.86 42.21
C LYS A 20 -49.57 -15.62 41.32
N LYS A 21 -48.93 -14.44 41.14
CA LYS A 21 -49.24 -13.00 41.03
C LYS A 21 -47.84 -12.29 41.03
N THR A 22 -47.47 -11.63 39.92
CA THR A 22 -46.60 -10.42 39.80
C THR A 22 -45.15 -10.33 40.36
N ASN A 23 -44.15 -10.18 39.45
CA ASN A 23 -43.06 -9.14 39.32
C ASN A 23 -42.23 -8.60 40.52
N PRO A 24 -41.04 -7.95 40.31
CA PRO A 24 -40.17 -7.80 39.10
C PRO A 24 -38.66 -8.11 39.34
N GLY A 25 -37.80 -8.06 38.30
CA GLY A 25 -36.32 -8.14 38.48
C GLY A 25 -35.43 -7.92 37.23
N GLN A 26 -34.84 -6.72 37.12
CA GLN A 26 -33.61 -6.29 36.41
C GLN A 26 -32.94 -7.16 35.30
N GLY A 27 -32.66 -6.55 34.13
CA GLY A 27 -31.23 -6.37 33.76
C GLY A 27 -30.67 -6.79 32.40
N GLU A 28 -31.41 -7.36 31.43
CA GLU A 28 -30.78 -7.85 30.19
C GLU A 28 -30.39 -6.76 29.18
N LYS A 29 -29.10 -6.74 28.79
CA LYS A 29 -28.56 -5.91 27.70
C LYS A 29 -28.89 -6.53 26.35
N LYS A 30 -29.78 -5.88 25.56
CA LYS A 30 -30.06 -6.30 24.18
C LYS A 30 -28.78 -6.27 23.32
N GLN A 31 -28.37 -7.43 22.81
CA GLN A 31 -27.44 -7.49 21.69
C GLN A 31 -28.15 -7.03 20.40
N PRO A 32 -27.49 -6.28 19.51
CA PRO A 32 -28.04 -6.05 18.17
C PRO A 32 -28.14 -7.37 17.41
N SER A 33 -29.24 -7.57 16.68
CA SER A 33 -29.52 -8.80 15.95
C SER A 33 -28.55 -9.02 14.79
N LYS A 34 -28.14 -10.27 14.59
CA LYS A 34 -27.33 -10.68 13.43
C LYS A 34 -28.20 -10.68 12.17
N THR A 35 -28.19 -9.59 11.41
CA THR A 35 -28.62 -9.61 10.00
C THR A 35 -27.53 -10.26 9.14
N SER A 36 -27.53 -11.59 9.08
CA SER A 36 -26.89 -12.29 7.98
C SER A 36 -27.67 -11.95 6.71
N PHE A 37 -27.18 -10.98 5.93
CA PHE A 37 -27.67 -10.78 4.57
C PHE A 37 -27.41 -12.06 3.78
N GLU A 38 -28.47 -12.74 3.36
CA GLU A 38 -28.36 -13.77 2.34
C GLU A 38 -27.80 -13.11 1.07
N LEU A 39 -26.89 -13.79 0.36
CA LEU A 39 -26.62 -13.45 -1.03
C LEU A 39 -27.91 -13.68 -1.83
N GLY A 40 -28.65 -12.59 -2.05
CA GLY A 40 -29.92 -12.62 -2.76
C GLY A 40 -29.75 -13.31 -4.11
N LYS A 41 -30.52 -14.38 -4.32
CA LYS A 41 -30.48 -15.17 -5.56
C LYS A 41 -30.74 -14.24 -6.75
N LEU A 42 -29.68 -13.89 -7.48
CA LEU A 42 -29.79 -13.16 -8.75
C LEU A 42 -30.79 -13.91 -9.64
N LYS A 43 -31.85 -13.22 -10.06
CA LYS A 43 -32.87 -13.79 -10.95
C LYS A 43 -32.15 -14.27 -12.22
N LYS A 44 -32.37 -15.53 -12.61
CA LYS A 44 -31.82 -16.04 -13.88
C LYS A 44 -32.32 -15.16 -15.04
N PRO A 45 -31.47 -14.82 -16.01
CA PRO A 45 -31.89 -14.02 -17.15
C PRO A 45 -32.91 -14.76 -18.02
N LEU A 46 -33.76 -13.99 -18.70
CA LEU A 46 -34.30 -14.38 -20.00
C LEU A 46 -33.12 -14.51 -20.96
N ALA A 47 -33.07 -15.58 -21.76
CA ALA A 47 -31.85 -16.02 -22.48
C ALA A 47 -31.28 -15.01 -23.50
N ASN A 48 -31.98 -13.91 -23.79
CA ASN A 48 -31.69 -12.96 -24.86
C ASN A 48 -30.69 -11.85 -24.46
N PHE A 49 -30.17 -11.86 -23.23
CA PHE A 49 -29.25 -10.85 -22.69
C PHE A 49 -27.88 -11.45 -22.36
N LEU A 50 -27.10 -11.80 -23.39
CA LEU A 50 -25.70 -12.23 -23.25
C LEU A 50 -24.70 -11.20 -23.81
N TYR A 51 -25.07 -10.48 -24.86
CA TYR A 51 -24.22 -9.50 -25.57
C TYR A 51 -25.07 -8.29 -26.02
N PRO A 52 -24.45 -7.10 -26.22
CA PRO A 52 -25.14 -5.94 -26.78
C PRO A 52 -25.61 -6.21 -28.24
N PRO A 53 -26.65 -5.50 -28.73
CA PRO A 53 -27.12 -5.61 -30.11
C PRO A 53 -26.02 -5.39 -31.16
N PRO A 54 -25.99 -6.15 -32.27
CA PRO A 54 -25.00 -5.97 -33.33
C PRO A 54 -25.22 -4.64 -34.09
N PHE A 55 -24.13 -4.11 -34.66
CA PHE A 55 -24.16 -2.87 -35.44
C PHE A 55 -24.93 -3.08 -36.77
N PRO A 56 -25.78 -2.13 -37.22
CA PRO A 56 -26.51 -2.24 -38.48
C PRO A 56 -25.58 -2.26 -39.70
N LYS A 57 -25.61 -3.35 -40.47
CA LYS A 57 -24.66 -3.62 -41.58
C LYS A 57 -24.88 -2.76 -42.83
N ASP A 58 -25.99 -2.03 -42.88
CA ASP A 58 -26.44 -1.13 -43.93
C ASP A 58 -25.89 0.31 -43.79
N LEU A 59 -25.37 0.67 -42.61
CA LEU A 59 -24.91 2.04 -42.33
C LEU A 59 -23.45 2.27 -42.72
N PRO A 60 -23.10 3.46 -43.27
CA PRO A 60 -21.74 3.75 -43.72
C PRO A 60 -20.78 3.87 -42.52
N VAL A 61 -19.61 3.26 -42.62
CA VAL A 61 -18.55 3.33 -41.60
C VAL A 61 -17.28 4.01 -42.15
N PRO A 62 -16.44 4.63 -41.28
CA PRO A 62 -15.10 5.04 -41.67
C PRO A 62 -14.22 3.83 -41.96
N LYS A 63 -13.36 3.96 -42.97
CA LYS A 63 -12.27 3.01 -43.21
C LYS A 63 -11.02 3.51 -42.47
N ASP A 64 -10.37 2.63 -41.72
CA ASP A 64 -9.09 2.89 -41.04
C ASP A 64 -9.15 4.11 -40.08
N ASP A 65 -10.31 4.36 -39.44
CA ASP A 65 -10.52 5.40 -38.42
C ASP A 65 -11.67 5.03 -37.46
N PHE A 66 -11.88 5.85 -36.44
CA PHE A 66 -12.99 5.75 -35.50
C PHE A 66 -14.29 6.33 -36.04
N LEU A 67 -15.40 5.71 -35.68
CA LEU A 67 -16.75 6.25 -35.92
C LEU A 67 -17.01 7.42 -34.94
N THR A 68 -17.35 8.59 -35.49
CA THR A 68 -17.56 9.85 -34.75
C THR A 68 -18.93 10.47 -35.05
N TYR A 69 -19.44 11.32 -34.15
CA TYR A 69 -20.73 12.01 -34.32
C TYR A 69 -20.78 13.09 -35.42
N THR A 70 -19.71 13.25 -36.20
CA THR A 70 -19.48 14.36 -37.14
C THR A 70 -19.50 13.93 -38.61
N GLY A 71 -19.83 14.88 -39.50
CA GLY A 71 -19.85 14.68 -40.95
C GLY A 71 -20.85 13.60 -41.39
N LYS A 72 -20.51 12.88 -42.48
CA LYS A 72 -21.37 11.85 -43.11
C LYS A 72 -21.63 10.59 -42.25
N TYR A 73 -21.03 10.50 -41.06
CA TYR A 73 -21.13 9.34 -40.18
C TYR A 73 -22.02 9.58 -38.94
N LYS A 74 -22.63 10.76 -38.82
CA LYS A 74 -23.48 11.16 -37.69
C LYS A 74 -24.61 10.17 -37.40
N GLU A 75 -25.28 9.66 -38.43
CA GLU A 75 -26.35 8.67 -38.30
C GLU A 75 -25.79 7.33 -37.81
N SER A 76 -24.77 6.80 -38.48
CA SER A 76 -24.07 5.57 -38.07
C SER A 76 -23.61 5.63 -36.61
N PHE A 77 -23.09 6.77 -36.15
CA PHE A 77 -22.71 6.96 -34.75
C PHE A 77 -23.92 6.91 -33.81
N ALA A 78 -25.00 7.63 -34.12
CA ALA A 78 -26.23 7.60 -33.30
C ALA A 78 -26.79 6.18 -33.20
N ARG A 79 -26.90 5.48 -34.33
CA ARG A 79 -27.39 4.09 -34.38
C ARG A 79 -26.44 3.12 -33.67
N ALA A 80 -25.13 3.39 -33.63
CA ALA A 80 -24.18 2.62 -32.81
C ALA A 80 -24.44 2.79 -31.30
N ILE A 81 -24.78 4.00 -30.83
CA ILE A 81 -25.19 4.26 -29.44
C ILE A 81 -26.53 3.58 -29.11
N ASP A 82 -27.51 3.60 -30.03
CA ASP A 82 -28.81 2.92 -29.86
C ASP A 82 -28.71 1.38 -29.81
N THR A 83 -27.59 0.81 -30.29
CA THR A 83 -27.42 -0.64 -30.50
C THR A 83 -26.18 -1.17 -29.78
N SER A 84 -25.03 -1.25 -30.45
CA SER A 84 -23.85 -1.94 -29.92
C SER A 84 -23.22 -1.30 -28.71
N TYR A 85 -23.36 0.02 -28.56
CA TYR A 85 -22.88 0.79 -27.40
C TYR A 85 -24.03 1.22 -26.49
N GLU A 86 -25.14 0.47 -26.46
CA GLU A 86 -26.23 0.74 -25.52
C GLU A 86 -25.69 0.79 -24.08
N GLY A 87 -26.19 1.73 -23.28
CA GLY A 87 -25.67 1.96 -21.94
C GLY A 87 -24.41 2.84 -21.89
N PHE A 88 -23.90 3.37 -23.01
CA PHE A 88 -23.10 4.59 -22.99
C PHE A 88 -24.02 5.82 -22.92
N ALA A 89 -23.95 6.59 -21.83
CA ALA A 89 -24.74 7.80 -21.64
C ALA A 89 -23.85 9.02 -21.30
N VAL A 90 -24.34 10.23 -21.55
CA VAL A 90 -23.58 11.48 -21.40
C VAL A 90 -24.45 12.59 -20.82
N ASP A 91 -23.97 13.23 -19.74
CA ASP A 91 -24.41 14.54 -19.29
C ASP A 91 -23.43 15.60 -19.82
N LYS A 92 -23.88 16.45 -20.74
CA LYS A 92 -23.01 17.47 -21.35
C LYS A 92 -22.73 18.61 -20.36
N GLY A 93 -21.49 19.09 -20.36
CA GLY A 93 -21.10 20.33 -19.69
C GLY A 93 -21.60 21.58 -20.43
N PRO A 94 -21.49 22.77 -19.79
CA PRO A 94 -21.88 24.05 -20.37
C PRO A 94 -21.09 24.37 -21.66
N SER A 95 -21.75 24.98 -22.64
CA SER A 95 -21.10 25.51 -23.85
C SER A 95 -20.68 26.98 -23.66
N SER A 96 -21.35 27.70 -22.78
CA SER A 96 -21.17 29.12 -22.45
C SER A 96 -21.33 29.38 -20.95
N THR A 97 -20.97 30.60 -20.51
CA THR A 97 -21.14 31.06 -19.11
C THR A 97 -22.60 31.26 -18.69
N ASN A 98 -23.55 31.26 -19.61
CA ASN A 98 -24.97 31.27 -19.28
C ASN A 98 -25.46 29.88 -18.89
N ASP A 99 -25.05 28.85 -19.65
CA ASP A 99 -25.45 27.45 -19.43
C ASP A 99 -24.96 26.89 -18.08
N GLU A 100 -23.90 27.49 -17.51
CA GLU A 100 -23.35 27.09 -16.21
C GLU A 100 -24.35 27.29 -15.05
N LYS A 101 -25.25 28.28 -15.14
CA LYS A 101 -26.22 28.55 -14.07
C LYS A 101 -27.20 27.40 -13.83
N ASP A 102 -27.49 26.64 -14.88
CA ASP A 102 -28.36 25.47 -14.87
C ASP A 102 -27.57 24.14 -14.88
N ALA A 103 -26.25 24.18 -14.58
CA ALA A 103 -25.40 23.00 -14.63
C ALA A 103 -25.75 21.95 -13.55
N ILE A 104 -25.72 20.68 -13.96
CA ILE A 104 -25.95 19.49 -13.10
C ILE A 104 -24.90 19.39 -11.99
N PHE A 105 -23.69 19.92 -12.21
CA PHE A 105 -22.52 19.80 -11.35
C PHE A 105 -22.04 21.19 -10.89
N ASN A 106 -21.59 21.32 -9.64
CA ASN A 106 -20.98 22.56 -9.16
C ASN A 106 -19.51 22.64 -9.63
N ASN A 107 -19.33 23.01 -10.89
CA ASN A 107 -18.06 22.91 -11.61
C ASN A 107 -16.92 23.67 -10.92
N GLU A 108 -17.17 24.91 -10.51
CA GLU A 108 -16.16 25.74 -9.86
C GLU A 108 -15.72 25.16 -8.50
N ARG A 109 -16.63 24.63 -7.69
CA ARG A 109 -16.25 23.92 -6.45
C ARG A 109 -15.47 22.64 -6.75
N ILE A 110 -15.85 21.87 -7.77
CA ILE A 110 -15.13 20.65 -8.16
C ILE A 110 -13.71 20.99 -8.65
N GLN A 111 -13.54 22.04 -9.47
CA GLN A 111 -12.24 22.48 -9.95
C GLN A 111 -11.37 23.08 -8.83
N GLN A 112 -11.96 23.85 -7.90
CA GLN A 112 -11.28 24.28 -6.67
C GLN A 112 -10.81 23.09 -5.84
N ALA A 113 -11.65 22.07 -5.63
CA ALA A 113 -11.29 20.87 -4.90
C ALA A 113 -10.12 20.12 -5.56
N LEU A 114 -10.17 19.93 -6.89
CA LEU A 114 -9.08 19.29 -7.66
C LEU A 114 -7.76 20.07 -7.53
N ASN A 115 -7.80 21.40 -7.63
CA ASN A 115 -6.62 22.26 -7.47
C ASN A 115 -6.05 22.21 -6.03
N VAL A 116 -6.91 22.22 -5.01
CA VAL A 116 -6.50 22.06 -3.60
C VAL A 116 -5.88 20.69 -3.37
N MET A 117 -6.41 19.63 -3.98
CA MET A 117 -5.83 18.28 -3.89
C MET A 117 -4.46 18.21 -4.59
N ASP A 118 -4.32 18.81 -5.77
CA ASP A 118 -3.05 18.84 -6.50
C ASP A 118 -1.95 19.62 -5.75
N ALA A 119 -2.30 20.78 -5.20
CA ALA A 119 -1.42 21.57 -4.34
C ALA A 119 -0.99 20.85 -3.05
N HIS A 120 -1.73 19.83 -2.61
CA HIS A 120 -1.37 18.95 -1.49
C HIS A 120 -0.62 17.66 -1.92
N GLY A 121 -0.26 17.51 -3.20
CA GLY A 121 0.52 16.37 -3.69
C GLY A 121 -0.25 15.04 -3.68
N LEU A 122 -1.57 15.08 -3.91
CA LEU A 122 -2.42 13.89 -3.89
C LEU A 122 -2.32 13.01 -5.14
N PHE A 123 -1.95 13.58 -6.28
CA PHE A 123 -1.86 12.87 -7.56
C PHE A 123 -0.45 12.29 -7.75
N ARG A 124 -0.34 10.96 -7.65
CA ARG A 124 0.94 10.24 -7.69
C ARG A 124 1.05 9.32 -8.90
N THR A 125 2.26 9.04 -9.36
CA THR A 125 2.51 7.99 -10.36
C THR A 125 2.35 6.59 -9.73
N ASP A 126 1.56 5.72 -10.35
CA ASP A 126 1.37 4.35 -9.87
C ASP A 126 2.47 3.42 -10.43
N VAL A 127 3.05 2.56 -9.57
CA VAL A 127 4.00 1.52 -9.98
C VAL A 127 3.30 0.16 -10.01
N THR A 128 2.82 -0.19 -11.20
CA THR A 128 1.99 -1.35 -11.51
C THR A 128 2.81 -2.58 -11.92
N GLN A 129 2.19 -3.76 -11.92
CA GLN A 129 2.67 -4.98 -12.57
C GLN A 129 1.53 -5.57 -13.43
N PRO A 130 1.36 -5.12 -14.69
CA PRO A 130 0.23 -5.51 -15.55
C PRO A 130 0.10 -7.03 -15.75
N PHE A 131 1.22 -7.75 -15.81
CA PHE A 131 1.26 -9.18 -16.06
C PHE A 131 1.38 -10.02 -14.76
N GLY A 132 1.16 -9.41 -13.60
CA GLY A 132 1.13 -10.09 -12.30
C GLY A 132 2.45 -10.04 -11.52
N LEU A 133 2.41 -10.55 -10.28
CA LEU A 133 3.54 -10.55 -9.36
C LEU A 133 4.70 -11.39 -9.92
N GLY A 134 5.91 -10.84 -9.89
CA GLY A 134 7.11 -11.44 -10.48
C GLY A 134 7.44 -10.95 -11.90
N THR A 135 6.53 -10.21 -12.55
CA THR A 135 6.79 -9.56 -13.84
C THR A 135 7.37 -8.14 -13.65
N LYS A 136 7.96 -7.57 -14.71
CA LYS A 136 8.53 -6.20 -14.66
C LYS A 136 7.48 -5.18 -14.24
N CYS A 137 7.86 -4.23 -13.40
CA CYS A 137 7.00 -3.10 -13.07
C CYS A 137 6.79 -2.17 -14.29
N ALA A 138 5.74 -1.36 -14.22
CA ALA A 138 5.47 -0.28 -15.17
C ALA A 138 4.91 0.96 -14.43
N LYS A 139 5.51 2.13 -14.69
CA LYS A 139 4.98 3.42 -14.23
C LYS A 139 3.78 3.84 -15.10
N THR A 140 2.78 4.46 -14.51
CA THR A 140 1.63 5.00 -15.26
C THR A 140 1.93 6.38 -15.86
N TYR A 141 1.45 6.62 -17.08
CA TYR A 141 1.55 7.94 -17.72
C TYR A 141 0.69 9.01 -17.04
N VAL A 142 -0.43 8.59 -16.46
CA VAL A 142 -1.31 9.46 -15.69
C VAL A 142 -0.97 9.35 -14.20
N THR A 143 -0.99 10.48 -13.52
CA THR A 143 -0.93 10.57 -12.05
C THR A 143 -2.32 10.42 -11.46
N ARG A 144 -2.48 9.74 -10.32
CA ARG A 144 -3.79 9.40 -9.76
C ARG A 144 -3.91 9.67 -8.26
N CYS A 145 -5.14 9.88 -7.83
CA CYS A 145 -5.55 9.84 -6.43
C CYS A 145 -6.79 8.93 -6.28
N LEU A 146 -6.88 8.14 -5.22
CA LEU A 146 -8.06 7.35 -4.88
C LEU A 146 -8.79 7.97 -3.69
N LEU A 147 -10.07 8.29 -3.86
CA LEU A 147 -11.00 8.69 -2.81
C LEU A 147 -12.08 7.62 -2.62
N GLY A 148 -12.78 7.62 -1.49
CA GLY A 148 -13.92 6.71 -1.27
C GLY A 148 -14.48 6.71 0.15
N GLU A 149 -15.28 5.68 0.43
CA GLU A 149 -15.74 5.33 1.78
C GLU A 149 -14.57 4.88 2.69
N ASP A 150 -14.71 5.10 4.00
CA ASP A 150 -13.63 4.91 4.96
C ASP A 150 -13.05 3.48 4.93
N GLY A 151 -11.73 3.38 4.81
CA GLY A 151 -11.02 2.11 4.73
C GLY A 151 -11.20 1.33 3.42
N THR A 152 -11.61 1.95 2.31
CA THR A 152 -11.77 1.30 1.01
C THR A 152 -10.47 1.32 0.17
N THR A 153 -10.28 0.32 -0.68
CA THR A 153 -9.09 0.17 -1.55
C THR A 153 -9.48 -0.22 -2.97
N TYR A 154 -8.75 0.25 -3.99
CA TYR A 154 -8.97 -0.18 -5.38
C TYR A 154 -7.78 -1.02 -5.85
N LYS A 155 -8.03 -2.11 -6.60
CA LYS A 155 -6.97 -2.96 -7.15
C LYS A 155 -7.09 -3.02 -8.67
N TYR A 156 -5.97 -2.74 -9.34
CA TYR A 156 -5.83 -2.87 -10.79
C TYR A 156 -4.35 -3.13 -11.12
N LEU A 157 -4.06 -3.82 -12.22
CA LEU A 157 -2.70 -4.07 -12.75
C LEU A 157 -1.66 -4.44 -11.66
N GLY A 158 -1.99 -5.37 -10.76
CA GLY A 158 -1.08 -5.84 -9.71
C GLY A 158 -0.79 -4.87 -8.54
N LEU A 159 -1.42 -3.69 -8.49
CA LEU A 159 -1.31 -2.69 -7.43
C LEU A 159 -2.64 -2.54 -6.67
N ARG A 160 -2.59 -2.42 -5.33
CA ARG A 160 -3.73 -1.97 -4.51
C ARG A 160 -3.51 -0.55 -4.01
N MET A 161 -4.28 0.39 -4.54
CA MET A 161 -4.37 1.77 -4.06
C MET A 161 -5.24 1.85 -2.81
N PHE A 162 -4.91 2.78 -1.91
CA PHE A 162 -5.61 3.00 -0.63
C PHE A 162 -6.31 4.36 -0.66
N ALA A 163 -7.59 4.41 -0.26
CA ALA A 163 -8.40 5.61 -0.43
C ALA A 163 -8.17 6.68 0.65
N TYR A 164 -8.26 7.95 0.24
CA TYR A 164 -8.64 9.04 1.14
C TYR A 164 -10.16 8.96 1.42
N PRO A 165 -10.62 9.12 2.67
CA PRO A 165 -12.05 9.18 2.93
C PRO A 165 -12.64 10.50 2.42
N TRP A 166 -13.69 10.45 1.61
CA TRP A 166 -14.45 11.63 1.15
C TRP A 166 -15.41 12.21 2.21
N SER A 167 -15.19 11.86 3.48
CA SER A 167 -15.93 12.37 4.64
C SER A 167 -15.03 12.30 5.88
N PRO A 168 -13.91 13.05 5.91
CA PRO A 168 -12.97 13.01 7.02
C PRO A 168 -13.60 13.58 8.31
N LYS A 169 -14.09 12.68 9.17
CA LYS A 169 -14.59 12.89 10.54
C LYS A 169 -15.22 14.28 10.80
N LYS A 170 -16.46 14.45 10.33
CA LYS A 170 -17.43 15.53 10.63
C LYS A 170 -16.92 16.63 11.58
N ARG A 171 -16.42 17.73 11.03
CA ARG A 171 -16.58 19.04 11.68
C ARG A 171 -18.05 19.46 11.49
N GLN A 172 -18.71 19.90 12.55
CA GLN A 172 -20.14 20.30 12.52
C GLN A 172 -20.36 21.75 12.05
N SER A 173 -19.45 22.27 11.23
CA SER A 173 -19.64 23.53 10.51
C SER A 173 -20.53 23.29 9.29
N GLU A 174 -21.65 23.98 9.20
CA GLU A 174 -22.52 23.97 8.01
C GLU A 174 -21.77 24.66 6.85
N VAL A 175 -21.21 23.85 5.94
CA VAL A 175 -20.56 24.34 4.72
C VAL A 175 -21.63 24.88 3.79
N THR A 176 -21.82 26.19 3.79
CA THR A 176 -22.72 26.87 2.85
C THR A 176 -22.17 26.74 1.42
N LYS A 177 -23.05 26.70 0.41
CA LYS A 177 -22.66 26.47 -0.99
C LYS A 177 -21.60 27.46 -1.49
N ASP A 178 -21.64 28.68 -0.97
CA ASP A 178 -20.83 29.83 -1.39
C ASP A 178 -19.50 29.94 -0.62
N SER A 179 -19.21 28.99 0.29
CA SER A 179 -17.97 28.98 1.07
C SER A 179 -16.79 28.38 0.29
N GLU A 180 -15.79 29.21 0.01
CA GLU A 180 -14.52 28.89 -0.66
C GLU A 180 -13.79 27.68 -0.02
N ILE A 181 -13.30 26.76 -0.85
CA ILE A 181 -12.65 25.51 -0.40
C ILE A 181 -11.23 25.81 0.11
N LYS A 182 -11.05 25.82 1.44
CA LYS A 182 -9.82 26.29 2.11
C LYS A 182 -8.91 25.22 2.68
N SER A 183 -9.39 23.98 2.84
CA SER A 183 -8.58 22.88 3.33
C SER A 183 -8.78 21.60 2.52
N LEU A 184 -7.80 20.71 2.61
CA LEU A 184 -7.86 19.38 1.98
C LEU A 184 -9.10 18.58 2.43
N ASP A 185 -9.51 18.70 3.70
CA ASP A 185 -10.70 17.99 4.18
C ASP A 185 -11.99 18.46 3.47
N ASP A 186 -12.07 19.75 3.14
CA ASP A 186 -13.20 20.34 2.39
C ASP A 186 -13.19 19.86 0.94
N ALA A 187 -12.02 19.84 0.29
CA ALA A 187 -11.84 19.34 -1.07
C ALA A 187 -12.18 17.85 -1.21
N LEU A 188 -11.74 17.01 -0.25
CA LEU A 188 -12.12 15.59 -0.19
C LEU A 188 -13.65 15.42 -0.03
N THR A 189 -14.29 16.31 0.73
CA THR A 189 -15.75 16.29 0.95
C THR A 189 -16.53 16.71 -0.31
N GLU A 190 -16.00 17.66 -1.10
CA GLU A 190 -16.62 18.10 -2.35
C GLU A 190 -16.69 16.97 -3.40
N ILE A 191 -15.64 16.14 -3.50
CA ILE A 191 -15.69 14.94 -4.35
C ILE A 191 -16.72 13.91 -3.83
N GLY A 192 -16.98 13.89 -2.52
CA GLY A 192 -18.09 13.15 -1.92
C GLY A 192 -19.47 13.66 -2.36
N TYR A 193 -19.63 14.97 -2.53
CA TYR A 193 -20.85 15.55 -3.12
C TYR A 193 -20.97 15.24 -4.61
N LEU A 194 -19.87 15.31 -5.38
CA LEU A 194 -19.83 14.86 -6.78
C LEU A 194 -20.23 13.38 -6.90
N ASN A 195 -19.74 12.50 -6.02
CA ASN A 195 -20.12 11.08 -5.97
C ASN A 195 -21.64 10.90 -5.81
N LYS A 196 -22.27 11.70 -4.94
CA LYS A 196 -23.72 11.69 -4.72
C LYS A 196 -24.49 12.17 -5.95
N THR A 197 -24.03 13.22 -6.62
CA THR A 197 -24.67 13.72 -7.86
C THR A 197 -24.57 12.69 -8.99
N LEU A 198 -23.39 12.09 -9.20
CA LEU A 198 -23.19 11.05 -10.21
C LEU A 198 -23.98 9.77 -9.89
N THR A 199 -24.12 9.39 -8.62
CA THR A 199 -25.02 8.30 -8.18
C THR A 199 -26.46 8.59 -8.64
N ASN A 200 -26.98 9.78 -8.32
CA ASN A 200 -28.35 10.18 -8.68
C ASN A 200 -28.57 10.22 -10.21
N ARG A 201 -27.61 10.74 -10.98
CA ARG A 201 -27.68 10.74 -12.45
C ARG A 201 -27.62 9.32 -13.03
N THR A 202 -26.79 8.45 -12.47
CA THR A 202 -26.72 7.03 -12.88
C THR A 202 -28.05 6.30 -12.62
N GLU A 203 -28.76 6.62 -11.53
CA GLU A 203 -30.12 6.10 -11.27
C GLU A 203 -31.19 6.63 -12.24
N ILE A 204 -30.92 7.70 -12.99
CA ILE A 204 -31.80 8.21 -14.06
C ILE A 204 -31.45 7.47 -15.35
N HIS A 205 -30.19 7.52 -15.79
CA HIS A 205 -29.74 6.87 -17.03
C HIS A 205 -30.00 5.35 -17.05
N LEU A 206 -30.00 4.67 -15.90
CA LEU A 206 -30.40 3.25 -15.81
C LEU A 206 -31.90 3.01 -16.08
N LYS A 207 -32.80 3.95 -15.71
CA LYS A 207 -34.24 3.84 -16.01
C LYS A 207 -34.50 4.09 -17.50
N ASP A 208 -33.74 4.99 -18.10
CA ASP A 208 -33.78 5.27 -19.53
C ASP A 208 -33.31 4.03 -20.32
N LEU A 209 -32.18 3.41 -19.93
CA LEU A 209 -31.68 2.15 -20.50
C LEU A 209 -32.67 0.98 -20.32
N GLU A 210 -33.29 0.82 -19.14
CA GLU A 210 -34.29 -0.23 -18.94
C GLU A 210 -35.52 -0.03 -19.84
N SER A 211 -35.88 1.23 -20.12
CA SER A 211 -37.00 1.56 -21.00
C SER A 211 -36.66 1.29 -22.47
N GLN A 212 -35.49 1.72 -22.95
CA GLN A 212 -34.96 1.38 -24.28
C GLN A 212 -34.94 -0.15 -24.52
N ARG A 213 -34.45 -0.92 -23.55
CA ARG A 213 -34.42 -2.39 -23.62
C ARG A 213 -35.81 -3.03 -23.58
N ARG A 214 -36.75 -2.46 -22.80
CA ARG A 214 -38.15 -2.90 -22.72
C ARG A 214 -38.88 -2.70 -24.05
N ASP A 215 -38.71 -1.54 -24.66
CA ASP A 215 -39.42 -1.16 -25.89
C ASP A 215 -38.92 -1.95 -27.10
N ARG A 216 -37.59 -2.12 -27.21
CA ARG A 216 -36.96 -2.95 -28.26
C ARG A 216 -37.42 -4.42 -28.27
N LEU A 217 -37.90 -4.94 -27.14
CA LEU A 217 -38.28 -6.35 -26.97
C LEU A 217 -39.80 -6.60 -27.01
N GLY A 218 -40.61 -5.62 -27.41
CA GLY A 218 -42.07 -5.77 -27.52
C GLY A 218 -42.72 -5.86 -26.14
N GLY A 219 -42.87 -4.71 -25.48
CA GLY A 219 -43.16 -4.59 -24.05
C GLY A 219 -44.47 -5.24 -23.54
N ALA A 220 -44.66 -5.12 -22.22
CA ALA A 220 -45.75 -5.67 -21.40
C ALA A 220 -45.78 -7.20 -21.17
N SER A 221 -45.47 -8.06 -22.14
CA SER A 221 -45.62 -9.52 -21.95
C SER A 221 -44.57 -10.18 -21.04
N GLN A 222 -43.35 -9.65 -20.96
CA GLN A 222 -42.27 -10.23 -20.14
C GLN A 222 -42.19 -9.58 -18.74
N LYS A 223 -42.42 -10.38 -17.69
CA LYS A 223 -42.28 -9.96 -16.29
C LYS A 223 -40.83 -10.05 -15.83
N GLY A 224 -40.10 -8.94 -15.88
CA GLY A 224 -38.71 -8.84 -15.41
C GLY A 224 -38.26 -7.40 -15.21
N SER A 225 -37.02 -7.24 -14.75
CA SER A 225 -36.23 -6.02 -14.96
C SER A 225 -35.24 -6.32 -16.09
N PHE A 226 -35.00 -5.36 -16.97
CA PHE A 226 -34.15 -5.51 -18.16
C PHE A 226 -32.72 -4.96 -17.94
N ILE A 227 -32.40 -4.63 -16.68
CA ILE A 227 -31.07 -4.23 -16.22
C ILE A 227 -30.70 -5.02 -14.96
N ARG A 228 -29.41 -5.05 -14.64
CA ARG A 228 -28.90 -5.44 -13.30
C ARG A 228 -28.14 -4.28 -12.62
N GLY A 229 -28.05 -3.15 -13.33
CA GLY A 229 -27.29 -1.95 -13.04
C GLY A 229 -27.37 -1.47 -11.59
N ARG A 230 -26.20 -1.20 -11.02
CA ARG A 230 -26.07 -0.51 -9.72
C ARG A 230 -25.43 0.85 -9.90
N ALA A 231 -26.06 1.87 -9.32
CA ALA A 231 -25.67 3.28 -9.41
C ALA A 231 -24.86 3.81 -8.22
N LYS A 232 -24.81 3.07 -7.10
CA LYS A 232 -24.05 3.47 -5.90
C LYS A 232 -22.56 3.22 -6.13
N PHE A 233 -21.71 4.10 -5.61
CA PHE A 233 -20.26 4.02 -5.79
C PHE A 233 -19.55 4.18 -4.43
N ASP A 234 -18.55 3.34 -4.18
CA ASP A 234 -17.76 3.32 -2.94
C ASP A 234 -16.43 4.08 -3.07
N VAL A 235 -15.97 4.32 -4.30
CA VAL A 235 -14.71 5.01 -4.60
C VAL A 235 -14.82 5.95 -5.80
N ALA A 236 -13.92 6.92 -5.85
CA ALA A 236 -13.57 7.72 -7.00
C ALA A 236 -12.06 7.60 -7.28
N LEU A 237 -11.67 7.04 -8.43
CA LEU A 237 -10.29 7.11 -8.91
C LEU A 237 -10.16 8.36 -9.78
N ILE A 238 -9.49 9.38 -9.27
CA ILE A 238 -9.28 10.63 -9.98
C ILE A 238 -7.97 10.57 -10.75
N ASN A 239 -8.08 10.70 -12.07
CA ASN A 239 -6.96 10.72 -13.01
C ASN A 239 -6.61 12.19 -13.29
N ARG A 240 -5.34 12.56 -13.14
CA ARG A 240 -4.75 13.83 -13.55
C ARG A 240 -3.86 13.59 -14.78
N MET A 241 -4.16 14.28 -15.87
CA MET A 241 -3.61 14.01 -17.19
C MET A 241 -3.11 15.29 -17.87
N VAL A 242 -1.95 15.18 -18.51
CA VAL A 242 -1.36 16.18 -19.41
C VAL A 242 -1.00 15.48 -20.73
N ASN A 243 -0.93 16.22 -21.84
CA ASN A 243 -0.34 15.64 -23.06
C ASN A 243 1.19 15.47 -22.83
N SER A 244 1.80 14.45 -23.43
CA SER A 244 3.22 14.17 -23.24
C SER A 244 3.82 13.50 -24.49
N PRO A 245 5.10 13.78 -24.82
CA PRO A 245 5.83 13.05 -25.86
C PRO A 245 5.84 11.54 -25.59
N ASP A 246 5.93 11.11 -24.32
CA ASP A 246 6.08 9.72 -23.89
C ASP A 246 4.83 8.84 -24.12
N LEU A 247 3.67 9.45 -24.38
CA LEU A 247 2.42 8.70 -24.61
C LEU A 247 2.52 7.88 -25.90
N LYS A 248 2.15 6.60 -25.81
CA LYS A 248 2.16 5.68 -26.95
C LYS A 248 0.99 5.96 -27.89
N LEU A 249 1.20 5.73 -29.19
CA LEU A 249 0.12 5.73 -30.17
C LEU A 249 -0.91 4.64 -29.84
N GLU A 250 -2.18 4.90 -30.16
CA GLU A 250 -3.25 3.91 -30.12
C GLU A 250 -2.91 2.76 -31.10
N PRO A 251 -2.98 1.48 -30.69
CA PRO A 251 -2.40 0.38 -31.46
C PRO A 251 -3.09 0.10 -32.80
N THR A 252 -4.37 0.44 -32.95
CA THR A 252 -5.21 0.06 -34.10
C THR A 252 -5.04 1.04 -35.27
N GLN A 253 -5.42 2.30 -35.06
CA GLN A 253 -5.43 3.35 -36.09
C GLN A 253 -4.17 4.22 -36.06
N ARG A 254 -3.42 4.22 -34.93
CA ARG A 254 -2.11 4.87 -34.76
C ARG A 254 -2.04 6.39 -35.05
N LYS A 255 -3.20 7.05 -35.10
CA LYS A 255 -3.37 8.51 -35.29
C LYS A 255 -3.26 9.28 -33.97
N ASP A 256 -3.99 8.84 -32.95
CA ASP A 256 -4.03 9.46 -31.62
C ASP A 256 -3.08 8.76 -30.63
N LYS A 257 -2.82 9.42 -29.50
CA LYS A 257 -2.02 8.90 -28.38
C LYS A 257 -2.90 8.42 -27.21
N CYS A 258 -2.61 7.25 -26.68
CA CYS A 258 -3.24 6.72 -25.46
C CYS A 258 -2.62 7.34 -24.21
N SER A 259 -3.41 8.15 -23.50
CA SER A 259 -3.14 8.51 -22.09
C SER A 259 -3.51 7.33 -21.17
N VAL A 260 -4.61 6.65 -21.48
CA VAL A 260 -4.96 5.33 -20.94
C VAL A 260 -5.31 4.43 -22.12
N SER A 261 -4.65 3.27 -22.22
CA SER A 261 -4.85 2.29 -23.31
C SER A 261 -6.15 1.49 -23.15
N TRP A 262 -6.50 0.69 -24.16
CA TRP A 262 -7.67 -0.20 -24.14
C TRP A 262 -7.71 -1.11 -22.91
N HIS A 263 -8.80 -1.03 -22.14
CA HIS A 263 -9.07 -1.86 -20.97
C HIS A 263 -10.56 -1.93 -20.63
N ALA A 264 -10.94 -2.94 -19.85
CA ALA A 264 -12.14 -2.91 -19.01
C ALA A 264 -11.72 -2.63 -17.56
N ASP A 265 -12.60 -2.03 -16.75
CA ASP A 265 -12.32 -1.73 -15.34
C ASP A 265 -12.36 -3.00 -14.49
N SER A 266 -11.22 -3.34 -13.87
CA SER A 266 -11.10 -4.54 -13.04
C SER A 266 -11.67 -4.36 -11.64
N SER A 267 -11.93 -5.49 -10.97
CA SER A 267 -12.32 -5.57 -9.54
C SER A 267 -13.68 -4.97 -9.15
N LEU A 268 -14.51 -4.57 -10.12
CA LEU A 268 -15.85 -4.04 -9.86
C LEU A 268 -16.84 -5.12 -9.42
N GLU A 269 -17.92 -4.72 -8.73
CA GLU A 269 -19.11 -5.57 -8.58
C GLU A 269 -19.71 -5.91 -9.95
N HIS A 270 -20.22 -7.13 -10.12
CA HIS A 270 -20.83 -7.51 -11.40
C HIS A 270 -22.08 -6.68 -11.67
N TYR A 271 -22.16 -6.12 -12.87
CA TYR A 271 -23.25 -5.23 -13.30
C TYR A 271 -23.33 -3.88 -12.53
N SER A 272 -22.23 -3.43 -11.92
CA SER A 272 -22.15 -2.04 -11.46
C SER A 272 -21.82 -1.11 -12.63
N SER A 273 -22.56 -0.01 -12.72
CA SER A 273 -22.20 1.07 -13.64
C SER A 273 -20.88 1.73 -13.23
N ILE A 274 -20.29 2.49 -14.15
CA ILE A 274 -19.17 3.42 -13.92
C ILE A 274 -19.65 4.81 -14.31
N ALA A 275 -19.35 5.83 -13.50
CA ALA A 275 -19.66 7.23 -13.80
C ALA A 275 -18.37 8.05 -13.81
N VAL A 276 -18.17 8.89 -14.82
CA VAL A 276 -16.94 9.67 -14.99
C VAL A 276 -17.25 11.12 -15.26
N TYR A 277 -17.02 12.00 -14.27
CA TYR A 277 -16.98 13.44 -14.50
C TYR A 277 -15.60 13.84 -15.01
N GLN A 278 -15.54 14.60 -16.10
CA GLN A 278 -14.30 15.18 -16.62
C GLN A 278 -14.32 16.71 -16.59
N THR A 279 -13.15 17.31 -16.41
CA THR A 279 -12.97 18.76 -16.54
C THR A 279 -11.56 19.08 -17.01
N TYR A 280 -11.41 20.18 -17.73
CA TYR A 280 -10.12 20.77 -18.05
C TYR A 280 -9.91 21.99 -17.14
N ILE A 281 -8.68 22.24 -16.70
CA ILE A 281 -8.34 23.41 -15.88
C ILE A 281 -7.15 24.12 -16.53
N THR A 282 -7.28 25.42 -16.77
CA THR A 282 -6.26 26.26 -17.41
C THR A 282 -5.82 27.39 -16.46
N GLU A 283 -4.91 28.25 -16.91
CA GLU A 283 -4.50 29.47 -16.20
C GLU A 283 -5.42 30.66 -16.55
N GLU A 284 -6.32 30.52 -17.53
CA GLU A 284 -7.18 31.61 -17.99
C GLU A 284 -8.33 31.89 -17.01
N ASN A 285 -8.53 33.16 -16.71
CA ASN A 285 -9.56 33.63 -15.79
C ASN A 285 -10.38 34.72 -16.47
N GLY A 286 -11.71 34.54 -16.56
CA GLY A 286 -12.61 35.51 -17.17
C GLY A 286 -13.75 34.87 -17.97
N PRO A 287 -14.52 35.66 -18.75
CA PRO A 287 -15.70 35.19 -19.47
C PRO A 287 -15.42 34.12 -20.54
N SER A 288 -14.23 34.13 -21.14
CA SER A 288 -13.79 33.20 -22.19
C SER A 288 -13.36 31.83 -21.68
N ARG A 289 -13.16 31.66 -20.36
CA ARG A 289 -12.59 30.46 -19.75
C ARG A 289 -13.31 29.15 -20.13
N ILE A 290 -14.64 29.15 -20.23
CA ILE A 290 -15.41 27.95 -20.63
C ILE A 290 -15.14 27.60 -22.09
N GLU A 291 -14.97 28.59 -22.98
CA GLU A 291 -14.62 28.34 -24.38
C GLU A 291 -13.20 27.80 -24.51
N GLU A 292 -12.23 28.32 -23.74
CA GLU A 292 -10.86 27.80 -23.73
C GLU A 292 -10.79 26.37 -23.16
N GLU A 293 -11.42 26.12 -21.99
CA GLU A 293 -11.53 24.79 -21.39
C GLU A 293 -12.18 23.79 -22.37
N ASN A 294 -13.23 24.19 -23.10
CA ASN A 294 -13.90 23.35 -24.11
C ASN A 294 -13.03 23.11 -25.35
N LYS A 295 -12.34 24.13 -25.85
CA LYS A 295 -11.39 24.05 -26.97
C LYS A 295 -10.23 23.10 -26.67
N LEU A 296 -9.77 23.05 -25.43
CA LEU A 296 -8.74 22.13 -24.97
C LEU A 296 -9.30 20.74 -24.64
N ALA A 297 -10.48 20.63 -24.05
CA ALA A 297 -11.17 19.35 -23.82
C ALA A 297 -11.46 18.60 -25.13
N ASN A 298 -11.78 19.30 -26.22
CA ASN A 298 -12.02 18.71 -27.54
C ASN A 298 -10.77 18.03 -28.16
N LYS A 299 -9.55 18.34 -27.68
CA LYS A 299 -8.31 17.62 -28.05
C LYS A 299 -8.23 16.21 -27.43
N TRP A 300 -9.12 15.90 -26.49
CA TRP A 300 -9.23 14.61 -25.81
C TRP A 300 -10.48 13.88 -26.28
N SER A 301 -10.41 12.55 -26.31
CA SER A 301 -11.55 11.71 -26.65
C SER A 301 -11.60 10.47 -25.76
N ILE A 302 -12.81 10.01 -25.49
CA ILE A 302 -13.05 8.64 -25.03
C ILE A 302 -13.21 7.79 -26.28
N ALA A 303 -12.46 6.70 -26.39
CA ALA A 303 -12.65 5.69 -27.42
C ALA A 303 -13.23 4.42 -26.81
N LEU A 304 -14.18 3.80 -27.51
CA LEU A 304 -14.92 2.61 -27.06
C LEU A 304 -14.92 1.57 -28.18
N ARG A 305 -14.70 0.30 -27.83
CA ARG A 305 -14.80 -0.84 -28.76
C ARG A 305 -15.56 -2.00 -28.10
N VAL A 306 -16.42 -2.67 -28.87
CA VAL A 306 -17.07 -3.90 -28.41
C VAL A 306 -16.02 -5.00 -28.27
N ALA A 307 -15.97 -5.61 -27.08
CA ALA A 307 -15.04 -6.69 -26.77
C ALA A 307 -15.68 -7.61 -25.72
N HIS A 308 -16.31 -8.67 -26.18
CA HIS A 308 -17.14 -9.54 -25.34
C HIS A 308 -16.34 -10.26 -24.25
N GLU A 309 -16.90 -10.33 -23.04
CA GLU A 309 -16.30 -11.03 -21.90
C GLU A 309 -14.92 -10.48 -21.46
N SER A 310 -14.67 -9.20 -21.72
CA SER A 310 -13.46 -8.47 -21.27
C SER A 310 -13.35 -8.39 -19.74
N GLU A 311 -14.50 -8.39 -19.06
CA GLU A 311 -14.64 -8.52 -17.61
C GLU A 311 -15.97 -9.23 -17.29
N GLY A 312 -16.22 -9.55 -16.03
CA GLY A 312 -17.52 -10.10 -15.60
C GLY A 312 -17.53 -11.58 -15.19
N PRO A 313 -18.72 -12.19 -15.08
CA PRO A 313 -18.87 -13.52 -14.49
C PRO A 313 -18.48 -14.67 -15.44
N SER A 314 -18.50 -14.46 -16.76
CA SER A 314 -18.11 -15.45 -17.77
C SER A 314 -16.68 -15.25 -18.31
N ALA A 315 -16.08 -14.08 -18.08
CA ALA A 315 -14.73 -13.72 -18.53
C ALA A 315 -13.68 -14.82 -18.23
N SER A 316 -12.94 -15.21 -19.26
CA SER A 316 -11.95 -16.29 -19.17
C SER A 316 -10.80 -15.90 -18.25
N ARG A 317 -10.70 -16.57 -17.09
CA ARG A 317 -9.56 -16.43 -16.17
C ARG A 317 -8.23 -16.97 -16.75
N ARG A 318 -8.23 -17.55 -17.96
CA ARG A 318 -7.07 -18.17 -18.60
C ARG A 318 -6.47 -17.28 -19.69
N GLY A 319 -5.91 -16.13 -19.31
CA GLY A 319 -4.85 -15.42 -20.04
C GLY A 319 -5.06 -15.18 -21.54
N THR A 320 -6.32 -15.10 -22.01
CA THR A 320 -6.65 -14.84 -23.40
C THR A 320 -6.17 -13.45 -23.80
N SER A 321 -5.64 -13.31 -25.02
CA SER A 321 -5.21 -11.99 -25.53
C SER A 321 -6.37 -11.00 -25.44
N ILE A 322 -6.09 -9.79 -24.94
CA ILE A 322 -7.08 -8.72 -24.75
C ILE A 322 -7.75 -8.35 -26.09
N ASP A 323 -7.03 -8.53 -27.20
CA ASP A 323 -7.51 -8.28 -28.56
C ASP A 323 -8.30 -9.46 -29.16
N ALA A 324 -8.16 -10.68 -28.63
CA ALA A 324 -8.93 -11.84 -29.12
C ALA A 324 -10.42 -11.82 -28.69
N ALA A 325 -10.79 -10.93 -27.77
CA ALA A 325 -12.16 -10.66 -27.37
C ALA A 325 -12.87 -9.60 -28.23
N VAL A 326 -12.13 -8.87 -29.07
CA VAL A 326 -12.61 -7.68 -29.79
C VAL A 326 -13.47 -8.07 -30.99
N ILE A 327 -14.64 -7.43 -31.13
CA ILE A 327 -15.58 -7.69 -32.22
C ILE A 327 -15.29 -6.73 -33.38
N THR A 328 -14.62 -7.25 -34.42
CA THR A 328 -14.19 -6.46 -35.59
C THR A 328 -15.35 -5.99 -36.48
N ASP A 329 -16.48 -6.70 -36.49
CA ASP A 329 -17.68 -6.37 -37.25
C ASP A 329 -18.40 -5.09 -36.75
N THR A 330 -18.08 -4.62 -35.53
CA THR A 330 -18.62 -3.37 -34.99
C THR A 330 -17.54 -2.28 -35.00
N PRO A 331 -17.77 -1.12 -35.63
CA PRO A 331 -16.78 -0.04 -35.66
C PRO A 331 -16.52 0.50 -34.25
N ALA A 332 -15.24 0.72 -33.91
CA ALA A 332 -14.85 1.42 -32.70
C ALA A 332 -15.28 2.90 -32.79
N ILE A 333 -15.89 3.44 -31.73
CA ILE A 333 -16.36 4.83 -31.69
C ILE A 333 -15.39 5.73 -30.92
N LYS A 334 -15.34 7.01 -31.30
CA LYS A 334 -14.58 8.06 -30.62
C LYS A 334 -15.47 9.28 -30.32
N ALA A 335 -15.50 9.68 -29.06
CA ALA A 335 -16.30 10.79 -28.55
C ALA A 335 -15.43 11.80 -27.79
N SER A 336 -15.27 13.00 -28.36
CA SER A 336 -14.83 14.19 -27.62
C SER A 336 -16.02 14.78 -26.86
N LEU A 337 -15.78 15.26 -25.65
CA LEU A 337 -16.80 15.88 -24.79
C LEU A 337 -16.30 17.26 -24.30
N PRO A 338 -17.20 18.26 -24.15
CA PRO A 338 -16.89 19.53 -23.48
C PRO A 338 -16.27 19.33 -22.09
N SER A 339 -15.51 20.32 -21.61
CA SER A 339 -15.15 20.42 -20.19
C SER A 339 -16.40 20.33 -19.32
N ARG A 340 -16.23 19.94 -18.05
CA ARG A 340 -17.30 19.87 -17.06
C ARG A 340 -18.45 18.89 -17.41
N SER A 341 -18.26 18.01 -18.40
CA SER A 341 -19.20 16.94 -18.78
C SER A 341 -19.01 15.68 -17.92
N ALA A 342 -20.05 14.85 -17.82
CA ALA A 342 -19.95 13.49 -17.31
C ALA A 342 -20.39 12.44 -18.33
N TYR A 343 -19.82 11.24 -18.28
CA TYR A 343 -20.26 10.08 -19.06
C TYR A 343 -20.39 8.83 -18.18
N TYR A 344 -21.19 7.88 -18.63
CA TYR A 344 -21.59 6.71 -17.87
C TYR A 344 -21.45 5.45 -18.73
N LEU A 345 -20.91 4.39 -18.13
CA LEU A 345 -20.85 3.03 -18.68
C LEU A 345 -21.78 2.17 -17.82
N LEU A 346 -22.97 1.83 -18.34
CA LEU A 346 -24.07 1.32 -17.52
C LEU A 346 -24.18 -0.21 -17.52
N ASP A 347 -24.68 -0.77 -16.41
CA ASP A 347 -25.07 -2.17 -16.29
C ASP A 347 -23.97 -3.17 -16.72
N ASP A 348 -24.14 -3.86 -17.85
CA ASP A 348 -23.21 -4.84 -18.40
C ASP A 348 -22.18 -4.26 -19.39
N PHE A 349 -22.18 -2.94 -19.64
CA PHE A 349 -21.28 -2.29 -20.61
C PHE A 349 -19.82 -2.69 -20.40
N ASN A 350 -19.30 -2.60 -19.17
CA ASN A 350 -17.91 -2.92 -18.83
C ASN A 350 -17.56 -4.41 -18.94
N HIS A 351 -18.55 -5.32 -19.01
CA HIS A 351 -18.28 -6.74 -19.27
C HIS A 351 -18.02 -7.01 -20.76
N HIS A 352 -18.63 -6.23 -21.66
CA HIS A 352 -18.67 -6.52 -23.10
C HIS A 352 -18.02 -5.43 -23.98
N HIS A 353 -17.35 -4.45 -23.37
CA HIS A 353 -16.61 -3.38 -24.02
C HIS A 353 -15.24 -3.16 -23.41
N GLN A 354 -14.35 -2.58 -24.21
CA GLN A 354 -13.12 -1.95 -23.73
C GLN A 354 -13.15 -0.46 -24.06
N HIS A 355 -12.49 0.32 -23.23
CA HIS A 355 -12.38 1.77 -23.37
C HIS A 355 -10.94 2.26 -23.27
N ALA A 356 -10.66 3.40 -23.90
CA ALA A 356 -9.38 4.09 -23.89
C ALA A 356 -9.57 5.61 -23.78
N VAL A 357 -8.57 6.29 -23.23
CA VAL A 357 -8.51 7.76 -23.16
C VAL A 357 -7.45 8.23 -24.14
N LEU A 358 -7.91 8.87 -25.21
CA LEU A 358 -7.08 9.38 -26.30
C LEU A 358 -6.83 10.88 -26.13
N CYS A 359 -5.64 11.32 -26.55
CA CYS A 359 -5.30 12.71 -26.78
C CYS A 359 -4.73 12.81 -28.21
N ASN A 360 -5.00 13.92 -28.90
CA ASN A 360 -4.51 14.13 -30.26
C ASN A 360 -2.97 14.21 -30.28
N ASN A 361 -2.36 13.79 -31.39
CA ASN A 361 -0.91 13.83 -31.56
C ASN A 361 -0.39 15.26 -31.89
N GLU A 362 -1.28 16.20 -32.18
CA GLU A 362 -0.96 17.57 -32.60
C GLU A 362 -1.00 18.55 -31.41
N ASN A 363 0.13 19.20 -31.15
CA ASN A 363 0.43 20.11 -30.02
C ASN A 363 0.71 19.42 -28.68
N ILE A 364 2.00 19.32 -28.34
CA ILE A 364 2.50 18.87 -27.03
C ILE A 364 2.28 19.97 -25.95
N GLU A 365 2.29 21.25 -26.34
CA GLU A 365 2.20 22.41 -25.43
C GLU A 365 0.75 22.78 -25.06
N SER A 366 -0.06 21.80 -24.61
CA SER A 366 -1.37 22.09 -24.03
C SER A 366 -1.22 22.69 -22.64
N LYS A 367 -1.29 24.03 -22.51
CA LYS A 367 -1.38 24.69 -21.20
C LYS A 367 -2.62 24.19 -20.45
N GLY A 368 -2.45 23.82 -19.19
CA GLY A 368 -3.51 23.27 -18.35
C GLY A 368 -3.52 21.74 -18.25
N VAL A 369 -4.51 21.23 -17.52
CA VAL A 369 -4.56 19.83 -17.03
C VAL A 369 -5.97 19.28 -17.20
N ARG A 370 -6.09 18.07 -17.75
CA ARG A 370 -7.35 17.32 -17.78
C ARG A 370 -7.48 16.46 -16.53
N TYR A 371 -8.58 16.62 -15.82
CA TYR A 371 -8.99 15.75 -14.72
C TYR A 371 -10.16 14.86 -15.14
N ALA A 372 -10.18 13.61 -14.67
CA ALA A 372 -11.33 12.71 -14.79
C ALA A 372 -11.51 11.90 -13.50
N SER A 373 -12.61 12.16 -12.78
CA SER A 373 -13.01 11.45 -11.57
C SER A 373 -13.87 10.25 -11.96
N THR A 374 -13.34 9.03 -11.81
CA THR A 374 -13.99 7.77 -12.20
C THR A 374 -14.58 7.06 -10.99
N HIS A 375 -15.90 7.12 -10.85
CA HIS A 375 -16.67 6.60 -9.71
C HIS A 375 -17.15 5.16 -9.97
N ARG A 376 -16.99 4.29 -8.96
CA ARG A 376 -17.12 2.82 -9.09
C ARG A 376 -17.70 2.15 -7.83
N LEU A 377 -18.41 1.03 -8.02
CA LEU A 377 -18.78 0.09 -6.96
C LEU A 377 -17.78 -1.08 -6.91
N LEU A 378 -17.28 -1.44 -5.73
CA LEU A 378 -16.25 -2.46 -5.54
C LEU A 378 -16.78 -3.68 -4.76
N ARG A 379 -16.18 -4.85 -5.00
CA ARG A 379 -16.52 -6.08 -4.27
C ARG A 379 -16.12 -5.95 -2.80
N GLU A 380 -16.97 -6.37 -1.86
CA GLU A 380 -16.83 -6.17 -0.39
C GLU A 380 -15.40 -6.39 0.16
N SER A 381 -14.67 -7.38 -0.37
CA SER A 381 -13.26 -7.68 -0.07
C SER A 381 -12.26 -6.52 -0.28
N HIS A 382 -12.70 -5.41 -0.86
CA HIS A 382 -11.94 -4.18 -1.06
C HIS A 382 -12.00 -3.19 0.12
N ASN A 383 -12.93 -3.35 1.06
CA ASN A 383 -12.96 -2.57 2.29
C ASN A 383 -12.25 -3.31 3.44
N ILE A 384 -11.47 -2.56 4.23
CA ILE A 384 -10.67 -3.10 5.33
C ILE A 384 -11.52 -3.68 6.48
N SER A 385 -12.74 -3.17 6.70
CA SER A 385 -13.65 -3.68 7.74
C SER A 385 -13.97 -5.16 7.52
N PHE A 386 -14.32 -5.55 6.30
CA PHE A 386 -14.56 -6.93 5.88
C PHE A 386 -13.35 -7.84 6.15
N VAL A 387 -12.13 -7.38 5.83
CA VAL A 387 -10.91 -8.15 6.05
C VAL A 387 -10.56 -8.26 7.53
N LEU A 388 -10.77 -7.20 8.32
CA LEU A 388 -10.59 -7.21 9.77
C LEU A 388 -11.62 -8.10 10.48
N ASP A 389 -12.87 -8.16 10.01
CA ASP A 389 -13.91 -9.04 10.54
C ASP A 389 -13.69 -10.50 10.14
N ARG A 390 -13.19 -10.75 8.92
CA ARG A 390 -12.66 -12.08 8.55
C ARG A 390 -11.49 -12.48 9.47
N CYS A 391 -10.59 -11.56 9.83
CA CYS A 391 -9.54 -11.83 10.80
C CYS A 391 -10.10 -12.20 12.17
N LYS A 392 -11.02 -11.40 12.74
CA LYS A 392 -11.70 -11.71 14.02
C LYS A 392 -12.38 -13.09 13.98
N SER A 393 -13.12 -13.38 12.90
CA SER A 393 -13.87 -14.64 12.73
C SER A 393 -12.97 -15.87 12.63
N VAL A 394 -11.88 -15.80 11.88
CA VAL A 394 -10.89 -16.89 11.79
C VAL A 394 -10.14 -17.04 13.12
N ILE A 395 -9.74 -15.94 13.75
CA ILE A 395 -8.99 -15.96 15.01
C ILE A 395 -9.81 -16.53 16.16
N ASN A 396 -11.10 -16.18 16.27
CA ASN A 396 -12.00 -16.71 17.29
C ASN A 396 -12.31 -18.22 17.14
N GLN A 397 -11.98 -18.83 16.00
CA GLN A 397 -12.21 -20.26 15.75
C GLN A 397 -11.05 -21.18 16.15
N PHE A 398 -10.00 -20.66 16.79
CA PHE A 398 -8.78 -21.41 17.20
C PHE A 398 -9.03 -22.76 17.87
N ASN A 399 -10.06 -22.85 18.71
CA ASN A 399 -10.39 -24.06 19.46
C ASN A 399 -10.79 -25.24 18.53
N LYS A 400 -11.18 -24.96 17.28
CA LYS A 400 -11.42 -25.95 16.22
C LYS A 400 -10.10 -26.31 15.51
N LYS A 401 -9.26 -27.12 16.16
CA LYS A 401 -8.04 -27.65 15.55
C LYS A 401 -8.36 -28.53 14.33
N GLY A 402 -7.47 -28.53 13.32
CA GLY A 402 -7.54 -29.44 12.18
C GLY A 402 -7.23 -28.77 10.83
N PRO A 403 -6.92 -29.55 9.78
CA PRO A 403 -6.37 -29.04 8.51
C PRO A 403 -7.27 -28.04 7.79
N LYS A 404 -8.61 -28.15 7.90
CA LYS A 404 -9.56 -27.17 7.35
C LYS A 404 -9.39 -25.76 7.97
N GLN A 405 -9.20 -25.67 9.28
CA GLN A 405 -8.94 -24.40 9.97
C GLN A 405 -7.53 -23.90 9.67
N TRP A 406 -6.51 -24.78 9.68
CA TRP A 406 -5.14 -24.39 9.37
C TRP A 406 -5.00 -23.81 7.96
N LYS A 407 -5.67 -24.42 6.96
CA LYS A 407 -5.74 -23.87 5.59
C LYS A 407 -6.45 -22.51 5.54
N SER A 408 -7.53 -22.32 6.29
CA SER A 408 -8.21 -21.02 6.41
C SER A 408 -7.30 -19.94 7.01
N GLU A 409 -6.52 -20.29 8.04
CA GLU A 409 -5.54 -19.41 8.69
C GLU A 409 -4.36 -19.06 7.76
N GLN A 410 -3.77 -20.02 7.05
CA GLN A 410 -2.69 -19.75 6.09
C GLN A 410 -3.17 -18.91 4.90
N LEU A 411 -4.32 -19.23 4.31
CA LEU A 411 -4.87 -18.45 3.19
C LEU A 411 -5.20 -17.00 3.60
N LEU A 412 -5.67 -16.79 4.85
CA LEU A 412 -5.85 -15.45 5.39
C LEU A 412 -4.51 -14.74 5.64
N LEU A 413 -3.52 -15.43 6.21
CA LEU A 413 -2.21 -14.89 6.54
C LEU A 413 -1.44 -14.45 5.29
N THR A 414 -1.35 -15.31 4.27
CA THR A 414 -0.77 -14.97 2.97
C THR A 414 -1.52 -13.79 2.34
N HIS A 415 -2.85 -13.77 2.39
CA HIS A 415 -3.65 -12.66 1.86
C HIS A 415 -3.39 -11.32 2.57
N ILE A 416 -3.38 -11.24 3.90
CA ILE A 416 -3.09 -9.96 4.58
C ILE A 416 -1.63 -9.52 4.41
N GLU A 417 -0.70 -10.47 4.28
CA GLU A 417 0.70 -10.15 3.95
C GLU A 417 0.83 -9.59 2.53
N SER A 418 0.31 -10.30 1.51
CA SER A 418 0.53 -9.99 0.09
C SER A 418 -0.39 -8.90 -0.46
N GLU A 419 -1.68 -8.90 -0.09
CA GLU A 419 -2.69 -8.02 -0.69
C GLU A 419 -2.85 -6.69 0.05
N TRP A 420 -2.40 -6.60 1.31
CA TRP A 420 -2.61 -5.41 2.15
C TRP A 420 -1.31 -4.83 2.68
N ILE A 421 -0.57 -5.59 3.48
CA ILE A 421 0.63 -5.07 4.15
C ILE A 421 1.71 -4.73 3.11
N ARG A 422 2.14 -5.68 2.27
CA ARG A 422 3.16 -5.43 1.25
C ARG A 422 2.71 -4.40 0.19
N GLN A 423 1.43 -4.36 -0.15
CA GLN A 423 0.87 -3.37 -1.08
C GLN A 423 0.91 -1.93 -0.52
N PHE A 424 0.71 -1.72 0.79
CA PHE A 424 0.80 -0.39 1.38
C PHE A 424 2.24 0.13 1.40
N TYR A 425 3.20 -0.68 1.89
CA TYR A 425 4.58 -0.23 2.05
C TYR A 425 5.34 -0.06 0.72
N ILE A 426 4.96 -0.79 -0.34
CA ILE A 426 5.62 -0.68 -1.65
C ILE A 426 5.29 0.61 -2.42
N GLN A 427 4.33 1.42 -1.96
CA GLN A 427 3.99 2.72 -2.55
C GLN A 427 4.83 3.90 -2.00
N GLY A 428 5.75 3.62 -1.07
CA GLY A 428 6.79 4.55 -0.62
C GLY A 428 6.42 5.47 0.54
N SER A 429 7.38 6.29 0.98
CA SER A 429 7.21 7.18 2.13
C SER A 429 6.17 8.27 1.88
N GLY A 430 6.10 8.82 0.66
CA GLY A 430 5.14 9.87 0.32
C GLY A 430 3.70 9.37 0.34
N HIS A 431 3.44 8.16 -0.18
CA HIS A 431 2.15 7.48 -0.03
C HIS A 431 1.80 7.29 1.46
N LYS A 432 2.75 6.81 2.27
CA LYS A 432 2.53 6.61 3.70
C LYS A 432 2.21 7.92 4.41
N GLU A 433 3.05 8.95 4.28
CA GLU A 433 2.87 10.25 4.96
C GLU A 433 1.51 10.89 4.62
N ASN A 434 1.11 10.83 3.35
CA ASN A 434 -0.19 11.28 2.86
C ASN A 434 -1.40 10.58 3.51
N LEU A 435 -1.32 9.25 3.69
CA LEU A 435 -2.47 8.41 4.07
C LEU A 435 -2.45 7.94 5.54
N TRP A 436 -1.33 8.05 6.27
CA TRP A 436 -1.18 7.48 7.62
C TRP A 436 -2.21 8.01 8.62
N LYS A 437 -2.63 9.28 8.51
CA LYS A 437 -3.68 9.87 9.36
C LYS A 437 -5.04 9.15 9.28
N TYR A 438 -5.29 8.39 8.21
CA TYR A 438 -6.47 7.54 8.03
C TYR A 438 -6.11 6.05 8.23
N TRP A 439 -4.97 5.61 7.69
CA TRP A 439 -4.62 4.20 7.59
C TRP A 439 -3.75 3.62 8.74
N GLU A 440 -3.22 4.42 9.66
CA GLU A 440 -2.42 3.93 10.81
C GLU A 440 -3.17 2.84 11.59
N VAL A 441 -4.42 3.11 11.98
CA VAL A 441 -5.18 2.22 12.87
C VAL A 441 -5.54 0.89 12.18
N PRO A 442 -6.12 0.87 10.96
CA PRO A 442 -6.38 -0.38 10.26
C PRO A 442 -5.11 -1.18 9.92
N MET A 443 -4.03 -0.51 9.50
CA MET A 443 -2.75 -1.19 9.20
C MET A 443 -2.13 -1.80 10.46
N CYS A 444 -2.13 -1.07 11.58
CA CYS A 444 -1.68 -1.60 12.88
C CYS A 444 -2.57 -2.74 13.41
N GLN A 445 -3.84 -2.85 12.97
CA GLN A 445 -4.69 -4.00 13.28
C GLN A 445 -4.36 -5.21 12.40
N LEU A 446 -4.15 -5.04 11.09
CA LEU A 446 -3.67 -6.10 10.21
C LEU A 446 -2.35 -6.69 10.68
N LEU A 447 -1.39 -5.85 11.09
CA LEU A 447 -0.08 -6.27 11.59
C LEU A 447 -0.19 -7.13 12.86
N LYS A 448 -1.11 -6.77 13.79
CA LYS A 448 -1.43 -7.58 14.97
C LYS A 448 -2.05 -8.92 14.62
N TYR A 449 -2.90 -8.99 13.60
CA TYR A 449 -3.49 -10.25 13.15
C TYR A 449 -2.49 -11.11 12.37
N TRP A 450 -1.61 -10.52 11.57
CA TRP A 450 -0.49 -11.20 10.91
C TRP A 450 0.42 -11.88 11.94
N SER A 451 0.85 -11.15 12.98
CA SER A 451 1.70 -11.73 14.04
C SER A 451 1.00 -12.83 14.82
N GLN A 452 -0.31 -12.69 15.10
CA GLN A 452 -1.10 -13.77 15.72
C GLN A 452 -1.19 -15.03 14.84
N LEU A 453 -1.38 -14.86 13.53
CA LEU A 453 -1.46 -15.97 12.59
C LEU A 453 -0.07 -16.61 12.34
N GLU A 454 1.02 -15.86 12.30
CA GLU A 454 2.39 -16.40 12.30
C GLU A 454 2.67 -17.22 13.57
N ASN A 455 2.23 -16.73 14.74
CA ASN A 455 2.34 -17.49 15.99
C ASN A 455 1.52 -18.79 15.97
N ARG A 456 0.32 -18.80 15.36
CA ARG A 456 -0.44 -20.04 15.14
C ARG A 456 0.23 -20.98 14.16
N THR A 457 0.83 -20.44 13.10
CA THR A 457 1.61 -21.21 12.13
C THR A 457 2.73 -21.96 12.85
N ASN A 458 3.51 -21.28 13.70
CA ASN A 458 4.50 -21.94 14.55
C ASN A 458 3.89 -22.96 15.52
N GLN A 459 2.74 -22.69 16.14
CA GLN A 459 2.07 -23.66 17.03
C GLN A 459 1.60 -24.94 16.29
N VAL A 460 1.19 -24.84 15.03
CA VAL A 460 0.85 -26.02 14.19
C VAL A 460 2.12 -26.79 13.81
N ILE A 461 3.20 -26.09 13.45
CA ILE A 461 4.51 -26.71 13.17
C ILE A 461 5.02 -27.45 14.41
N GLU A 462 5.01 -26.80 15.57
CA GLU A 462 5.37 -27.41 16.84
C GLU A 462 4.48 -28.62 17.18
N LEU A 463 3.17 -28.55 16.95
CA LEU A 463 2.24 -29.67 17.17
C LEU A 463 2.64 -30.90 16.34
N LEU A 464 2.87 -30.71 15.04
CA LEU A 464 3.27 -31.77 14.11
C LEU A 464 4.62 -32.39 14.49
N CYS A 465 5.63 -31.56 14.78
CA CYS A 465 6.96 -32.03 15.17
C CYS A 465 6.93 -32.77 16.52
N ASN A 466 6.17 -32.28 17.51
CA ASN A 466 6.04 -32.93 18.82
C ASN A 466 5.26 -34.25 18.75
N ALA A 467 4.24 -34.35 17.89
CA ALA A 467 3.53 -35.60 17.63
C ALA A 467 4.43 -36.65 16.97
N SER A 468 5.25 -36.26 15.98
CA SER A 468 6.24 -37.13 15.34
C SER A 468 7.29 -37.65 16.33
N MET A 469 7.87 -36.78 17.16
CA MET A 469 8.80 -37.19 18.22
C MET A 469 8.16 -38.17 19.21
N ALA A 470 6.92 -37.94 19.66
CA ALA A 470 6.22 -38.90 20.50
C ALA A 470 5.94 -40.23 19.80
N ARG A 471 5.58 -40.21 18.50
CA ARG A 471 5.31 -41.41 17.70
C ARG A 471 6.53 -42.29 17.49
N CYS A 472 7.72 -41.69 17.54
CA CYS A 472 9.02 -42.37 17.52
C CYS A 472 9.59 -42.62 18.94
N GLY A 473 8.74 -42.71 19.98
CA GLY A 473 9.17 -43.08 21.34
C GLY A 473 10.05 -42.05 22.08
N MET A 474 10.31 -40.85 21.54
CA MET A 474 11.19 -39.85 22.19
C MET A 474 10.64 -39.29 23.51
N HIS A 475 9.39 -39.60 23.82
CA HIS A 475 8.71 -39.27 25.07
C HIS A 475 8.76 -40.40 26.12
N GLU A 476 9.28 -41.57 25.74
CA GLU A 476 9.34 -42.82 26.52
C GLU A 476 10.79 -43.29 26.77
N LYS A 477 11.80 -42.47 26.42
CA LYS A 477 13.19 -42.76 26.76
C LYS A 477 13.29 -43.09 28.24
N LYS A 478 13.71 -44.32 28.56
CA LYS A 478 13.98 -44.77 29.93
C LYS A 478 14.99 -43.80 30.54
N ASP A 479 14.72 -43.42 31.77
CA ASP A 479 15.67 -42.66 32.57
C ASP A 479 16.67 -43.67 33.16
N ASP A 480 17.96 -43.37 33.07
CA ASP A 480 18.99 -44.14 33.78
C ASP A 480 18.71 -44.05 35.29
N ALA A 481 18.93 -45.14 36.03
CA ALA A 481 18.37 -45.33 37.37
C ALA A 481 18.66 -44.18 38.36
N ASP A 482 19.82 -43.53 38.22
CA ASP A 482 20.26 -42.42 39.09
C ASP A 482 19.86 -41.01 38.58
N THR A 483 19.29 -40.88 37.38
CA THR A 483 19.12 -39.57 36.69
C THR A 483 17.68 -39.07 36.72
N ILE A 484 17.33 -38.29 37.74
CA ILE A 484 15.99 -37.68 37.89
C ILE A 484 15.71 -36.66 36.75
N PRO A 485 14.65 -36.82 35.93
CA PRO A 485 14.38 -35.92 34.81
C PRO A 485 14.05 -34.49 35.26
N SER A 486 14.67 -33.51 34.61
CA SER A 486 14.48 -32.08 34.93
C SER A 486 13.04 -31.62 34.71
N ARG A 487 12.64 -30.53 35.41
CA ARG A 487 11.31 -29.92 35.25
C ARG A 487 11.03 -29.44 33.80
N GLN A 488 12.07 -29.16 33.02
CA GLN A 488 11.95 -28.83 31.60
C GLN A 488 11.73 -30.09 30.75
N GLU A 489 12.48 -31.16 31.01
CA GLU A 489 12.37 -32.43 30.28
C GLU A 489 11.01 -33.11 30.50
N ARG A 490 10.51 -33.15 31.74
CA ARG A 490 9.15 -33.67 32.03
C ARG A 490 8.07 -32.92 31.24
N LYS A 491 8.16 -31.58 31.18
CA LYS A 491 7.28 -30.73 30.37
C LYS A 491 7.41 -31.00 28.86
N ARG A 492 8.61 -31.30 28.36
CA ARG A 492 8.86 -31.66 26.96
C ARG A 492 8.17 -32.98 26.61
N ARG A 493 8.37 -34.04 27.41
CA ARG A 493 7.73 -35.35 27.23
C ARG A 493 6.20 -35.24 27.31
N GLU A 494 5.67 -34.48 28.26
CA GLU A 494 4.23 -34.18 28.34
C GLU A 494 3.69 -33.48 27.08
N LYS A 495 4.39 -32.46 26.58
CA LYS A 495 3.98 -31.73 25.36
C LYS A 495 3.95 -32.65 24.15
N GLN A 496 4.93 -33.56 24.03
CA GLN A 496 4.99 -34.58 22.98
C GLN A 496 3.82 -35.57 23.08
N LYS A 497 3.56 -36.14 24.27
CA LYS A 497 2.43 -37.06 24.48
C LYS A 497 1.07 -36.41 24.16
N LYS A 498 0.87 -35.17 24.62
CA LYS A 498 -0.36 -34.37 24.34
C LYS A 498 -0.48 -33.99 22.87
N ALA A 499 0.63 -33.81 22.15
CA ALA A 499 0.65 -33.55 20.72
C ALA A 499 0.25 -34.79 19.91
N LEU A 500 0.83 -35.98 20.21
CA LEU A 500 0.46 -37.23 19.53
C LEU A 500 -1.03 -37.53 19.66
N ALA A 501 -1.56 -37.53 20.89
CA ALA A 501 -2.99 -37.76 21.13
C ALA A 501 -3.89 -36.74 20.39
N SER A 502 -3.44 -35.49 20.24
CA SER A 502 -4.16 -34.47 19.47
C SER A 502 -4.13 -34.73 17.95
N ILE A 503 -3.07 -35.36 17.42
CA ILE A 503 -3.00 -35.74 16.00
C ILE A 503 -3.80 -37.01 15.73
N GLU A 504 -3.77 -38.01 16.60
CA GLU A 504 -4.56 -39.23 16.45
C GLU A 504 -6.07 -38.95 16.53
N ASP A 505 -6.51 -38.09 17.45
CA ASP A 505 -7.88 -37.56 17.49
C ASP A 505 -8.28 -36.84 16.18
N LEU A 506 -7.37 -36.06 15.58
CA LEU A 506 -7.62 -35.41 14.29
C LEU A 506 -7.68 -36.38 13.11
N LEU A 507 -6.86 -37.43 13.10
CA LEU A 507 -6.91 -38.47 12.06
C LEU A 507 -8.22 -39.25 12.15
N ASN A 508 -8.60 -39.70 13.34
CA ASN A 508 -9.83 -40.46 13.60
C ASN A 508 -11.11 -39.68 13.22
N ARG A 509 -11.10 -38.33 13.31
CA ARG A 509 -12.20 -37.46 12.89
C ARG A 509 -12.29 -37.21 11.38
N ASN A 510 -11.27 -37.60 10.61
CA ASN A 510 -11.23 -37.44 9.15
C ASN A 510 -11.22 -38.79 8.40
N SER A 511 -11.06 -39.92 9.10
CA SER A 511 -11.39 -41.25 8.58
C SER A 511 -12.90 -41.42 8.49
N ASN A 512 -13.45 -41.41 7.27
CA ASN A 512 -14.79 -41.95 7.02
C ASN A 512 -14.83 -43.45 7.31
N GLU A 513 -15.96 -43.96 7.77
CA GLU A 513 -16.22 -45.39 7.97
C GLU A 513 -16.04 -46.16 6.65
N GLY A 514 -14.90 -46.83 6.50
CA GLY A 514 -14.48 -47.53 5.28
C GLY A 514 -13.04 -47.25 4.84
N SER A 515 -12.48 -46.07 5.17
CA SER A 515 -11.08 -45.75 4.84
C SER A 515 -10.12 -46.29 5.91
N LYS A 516 -9.53 -47.47 5.65
CA LYS A 516 -8.44 -48.00 6.48
C LYS A 516 -7.13 -47.26 6.14
N ASN A 517 -6.47 -46.74 7.18
CA ASN A 517 -5.29 -45.87 7.13
C ASN A 517 -5.51 -44.52 6.43
N VAL A 518 -5.94 -43.51 7.20
CA VAL A 518 -5.70 -42.11 6.84
C VAL A 518 -4.22 -41.80 7.01
N ASP A 519 -3.53 -41.54 5.91
CA ASP A 519 -2.14 -41.10 5.92
C ASP A 519 -2.01 -39.69 6.55
N ALA A 520 -1.18 -39.57 7.57
CA ALA A 520 -0.91 -38.30 8.23
C ALA A 520 -0.02 -37.39 7.37
N HIS A 521 0.87 -37.96 6.53
CA HIS A 521 1.81 -37.20 5.72
C HIS A 521 1.06 -36.29 4.74
N SER A 522 0.23 -36.87 3.87
CA SER A 522 -0.58 -36.15 2.87
C SER A 522 -1.74 -35.35 3.46
N LEU A 523 -2.34 -35.77 4.59
CA LEU A 523 -3.45 -35.00 5.20
C LEU A 523 -2.98 -33.79 6.02
N LEU A 524 -1.80 -33.85 6.66
CA LEU A 524 -1.39 -32.88 7.68
C LEU A 524 -0.01 -32.23 7.43
N PHE A 525 1.00 -32.98 7.01
CA PHE A 525 2.37 -32.46 6.85
C PHE A 525 2.56 -31.78 5.48
N GLU A 526 2.23 -32.45 4.37
CA GLU A 526 2.36 -31.92 3.01
C GLU A 526 1.53 -30.64 2.77
N PRO A 527 0.25 -30.53 3.18
CA PRO A 527 -0.55 -29.34 2.88
C PRO A 527 -0.04 -28.10 3.61
N ILE A 528 0.50 -28.25 4.82
CA ILE A 528 1.17 -27.17 5.55
C ILE A 528 2.45 -26.75 4.82
N CYS A 529 3.27 -27.71 4.38
CA CYS A 529 4.48 -27.42 3.61
C CYS A 529 4.19 -26.71 2.28
N ALA A 530 3.14 -27.12 1.55
CA ALA A 530 2.74 -26.46 0.31
C ALA A 530 2.42 -24.98 0.54
N MET A 531 1.57 -24.65 1.52
CA MET A 531 1.21 -23.26 1.83
C MET A 531 2.39 -22.42 2.35
N LEU A 532 3.34 -23.04 3.06
CA LEU A 532 4.59 -22.37 3.48
C LEU A 532 5.55 -22.10 2.30
N LYS A 533 5.59 -23.00 1.30
CA LYS A 533 6.33 -22.79 0.04
C LYS A 533 5.71 -21.68 -0.81
N GLU A 534 4.39 -21.74 -1.06
CA GLU A 534 3.64 -20.67 -1.75
C GLU A 534 3.91 -19.29 -1.12
N ARG A 535 3.94 -19.23 0.23
CA ARG A 535 4.22 -17.99 0.97
C ARG A 535 5.69 -17.55 0.86
N THR A 536 6.64 -18.49 0.77
CA THR A 536 8.07 -18.20 0.54
C THR A 536 8.31 -17.66 -0.87
N GLU A 537 7.68 -18.25 -1.87
CA GLU A 537 7.69 -17.78 -3.26
C GLU A 537 7.10 -16.37 -3.35
N MET A 538 5.92 -16.14 -2.77
CA MET A 538 5.30 -14.80 -2.68
C MET A 538 6.23 -13.77 -2.03
N ARG A 539 6.87 -14.13 -0.90
CA ARG A 539 7.86 -13.27 -0.23
C ARG A 539 9.04 -12.93 -1.15
N THR A 540 9.55 -13.91 -1.90
CA THR A 540 10.66 -13.76 -2.85
C THR A 540 10.27 -12.85 -4.02
N LEU A 541 9.12 -13.07 -4.65
CA LEU A 541 8.64 -12.26 -5.77
C LEU A 541 8.34 -10.81 -5.36
N PHE A 542 7.88 -10.58 -4.11
CA PHE A 542 7.78 -9.22 -3.57
C PHE A 542 9.14 -8.57 -3.32
N THR A 543 10.14 -9.30 -2.85
CA THR A 543 11.51 -8.78 -2.66
C THR A 543 12.17 -8.42 -4.00
N ALA A 544 11.91 -9.21 -5.05
CA ALA A 544 12.27 -8.85 -6.42
C ALA A 544 11.56 -7.57 -6.86
N ARG A 545 10.24 -7.46 -6.66
CA ARG A 545 9.45 -6.25 -6.99
C ARG A 545 9.96 -5.00 -6.27
N THR A 546 10.30 -5.07 -4.97
CA THR A 546 10.84 -3.91 -4.23
C THR A 546 12.21 -3.45 -4.73
N SER A 547 12.87 -4.25 -5.57
CA SER A 547 14.18 -3.97 -6.16
C SER A 547 14.10 -3.56 -7.65
N ASP A 548 12.89 -3.41 -8.21
CA ASP A 548 12.69 -3.14 -9.64
C ASP A 548 13.24 -1.75 -10.04
N GLY A 549 13.88 -1.68 -11.21
CA GLY A 549 14.47 -0.46 -11.77
C GLY A 549 13.48 0.69 -11.97
N VAL A 550 12.18 0.43 -12.11
CA VAL A 550 11.15 1.48 -12.25
C VAL A 550 11.11 2.41 -11.03
N PHE A 551 11.29 1.88 -9.81
CA PHE A 551 11.31 2.72 -8.60
C PHE A 551 12.49 3.70 -8.60
N HIS A 552 13.65 3.29 -9.12
CA HIS A 552 14.85 4.12 -9.27
C HIS A 552 14.68 5.22 -10.35
N SER A 553 13.61 5.18 -11.15
CA SER A 553 13.25 6.23 -12.12
C SER A 553 12.24 7.25 -11.58
N LEU A 554 11.91 7.17 -10.29
CA LEU A 554 11.02 8.06 -9.55
C LEU A 554 11.72 8.65 -8.32
N ASP A 555 11.15 9.70 -7.75
CA ASP A 555 11.67 10.35 -6.54
C ASP A 555 11.72 9.40 -5.33
N GLU A 556 12.61 9.70 -4.38
CA GLU A 556 12.89 8.86 -3.20
C GLU A 556 11.64 8.56 -2.35
N ASP A 557 10.61 9.39 -2.40
CA ASP A 557 9.37 9.19 -1.65
C ASP A 557 8.42 8.14 -2.28
N TYR A 558 8.69 7.71 -3.52
CA TYR A 558 8.07 6.54 -4.16
C TYR A 558 8.81 5.23 -3.87
N HIS A 559 10.03 5.28 -3.30
CA HIS A 559 10.86 4.09 -3.14
C HIS A 559 10.27 3.17 -2.06
N PRO A 560 10.19 1.85 -2.28
CA PRO A 560 9.50 0.93 -1.37
C PRO A 560 10.00 1.00 0.07
N LEU A 561 9.06 1.18 1.02
CA LEU A 561 9.39 1.17 2.43
C LEU A 561 9.74 -0.24 2.91
N PRO A 562 10.70 -0.38 3.85
CA PRO A 562 10.92 -1.62 4.57
C PRO A 562 9.62 -2.08 5.25
N ILE A 563 9.22 -3.32 4.98
CA ILE A 563 8.05 -3.94 5.61
C ILE A 563 8.27 -4.07 7.13
N PRO A 564 7.27 -3.78 7.99
CA PRO A 564 7.45 -3.75 9.43
C PRO A 564 7.43 -5.14 10.10
N PHE A 565 7.91 -6.17 9.39
CA PHE A 565 8.10 -7.52 9.90
C PHE A 565 9.53 -7.68 10.41
N CYS A 566 9.68 -8.19 11.64
CA CYS A 566 10.96 -8.62 12.16
C CYS A 566 11.00 -10.16 12.16
N PHE A 567 11.97 -10.75 11.46
CA PHE A 567 12.19 -12.20 11.40
C PHE A 567 13.38 -12.64 12.28
N ASP A 568 14.29 -11.72 12.61
CA ASP A 568 15.43 -11.97 13.50
C ASP A 568 15.09 -11.63 14.96
N SER A 569 15.26 -12.59 15.86
CA SER A 569 14.97 -12.42 17.30
C SER A 569 16.03 -11.61 18.07
N ILE A 570 17.17 -11.29 17.44
CA ILE A 570 18.39 -10.86 18.16
C ILE A 570 18.52 -9.34 18.32
N ASN A 571 18.07 -8.51 17.35
CA ASN A 571 18.51 -7.11 17.27
C ASN A 571 17.44 -6.02 17.49
N HIS A 572 16.14 -6.34 17.60
CA HIS A 572 15.09 -5.30 17.67
C HIS A 572 14.10 -5.46 18.83
N ALA A 573 14.49 -4.95 20.01
CA ALA A 573 13.55 -4.57 21.07
C ALA A 573 12.69 -3.38 20.60
N SER A 574 11.50 -3.69 20.06
CA SER A 574 10.63 -2.77 19.31
C SER A 574 10.25 -1.49 20.07
N LYS A 575 10.47 -0.32 19.44
CA LYS A 575 10.03 1.00 19.95
C LYS A 575 9.25 1.80 18.89
N GLY A 576 8.29 1.14 18.25
CA GLY A 576 7.24 1.71 17.41
C GLY A 576 6.00 0.83 17.46
N LYS A 577 4.79 1.41 17.30
CA LYS A 577 3.51 0.67 17.34
C LYS A 577 3.28 -0.28 16.16
N GLU A 578 4.12 -0.13 15.13
CA GLU A 578 3.96 -0.68 13.78
C GLU A 578 4.71 -2.00 13.57
N PHE A 579 5.85 -2.19 14.26
CA PHE A 579 6.70 -3.36 14.07
C PHE A 579 6.16 -4.60 14.79
N VAL A 580 6.18 -5.73 14.09
CA VAL A 580 5.74 -7.03 14.62
C VAL A 580 6.78 -8.11 14.37
N LEU A 581 7.01 -8.94 15.40
CA LEU A 581 7.90 -10.10 15.34
C LEU A 581 7.15 -11.31 14.77
N SER A 582 7.82 -12.09 13.92
CA SER A 582 7.44 -13.47 13.60
C SER A 582 8.31 -14.44 14.40
N PRO A 583 7.76 -15.54 14.94
CA PRO A 583 8.56 -16.65 15.46
C PRO A 583 9.13 -17.55 14.34
N LEU A 584 8.80 -17.28 13.08
CA LEU A 584 9.28 -18.01 11.91
C LEU A 584 10.26 -17.16 11.08
N PRO A 585 11.21 -17.77 10.37
CA PRO A 585 12.10 -17.06 9.44
C PRO A 585 11.35 -16.44 8.25
N SER A 586 12.04 -15.57 7.51
CA SER A 586 11.49 -14.95 6.29
C SER A 586 11.29 -15.99 5.18
N ASP A 587 12.35 -16.75 4.89
CA ASP A 587 12.36 -17.95 4.06
C ASP A 587 11.96 -19.17 4.91
N LEU A 588 10.99 -19.95 4.43
CA LEU A 588 10.41 -21.08 5.15
C LEU A 588 10.85 -22.43 4.53
N SER A 589 11.77 -22.43 3.57
CA SER A 589 12.18 -23.63 2.82
C SER A 589 12.76 -24.72 3.74
N GLU A 590 13.74 -24.38 4.58
CA GLU A 590 14.32 -25.28 5.58
C GLU A 590 13.28 -25.73 6.62
N THR A 591 12.30 -24.88 6.92
CA THR A 591 11.16 -25.22 7.80
C THR A 591 10.27 -26.29 7.15
N CYS A 592 9.97 -26.17 5.85
CA CYS A 592 9.22 -27.17 5.10
C CYS A 592 9.95 -28.52 5.05
N GLU A 593 11.26 -28.52 4.79
CA GLU A 593 12.05 -29.76 4.78
C GLU A 593 12.04 -30.48 6.13
N LYS A 594 12.17 -29.72 7.24
CA LYS A 594 12.07 -30.26 8.60
C LYS A 594 10.69 -30.89 8.85
N ILE A 595 9.61 -30.21 8.46
CA ILE A 595 8.23 -30.72 8.61
C ILE A 595 8.03 -32.00 7.79
N LEU A 596 8.48 -32.07 6.53
CA LEU A 596 8.37 -33.28 5.71
C LEU A 596 9.17 -34.45 6.30
N LYS A 597 10.38 -34.22 6.84
CA LYS A 597 11.17 -35.24 7.56
C LYS A 597 10.42 -35.74 8.80
N TYR A 598 9.88 -34.85 9.63
CA TYR A 598 9.01 -35.24 10.76
C TYR A 598 7.75 -36.00 10.30
N GLY A 599 7.19 -35.68 9.14
CA GLY A 599 6.07 -36.43 8.57
C GLY A 599 6.43 -37.86 8.22
N LYS A 600 7.58 -38.07 7.54
CA LYS A 600 8.10 -39.41 7.24
C LYS A 600 8.33 -40.23 8.51
N ALA A 601 9.00 -39.64 9.50
CA ALA A 601 9.22 -40.27 10.81
C ALA A 601 7.92 -40.60 11.56
N PHE A 602 6.87 -39.78 11.45
CA PHE A 602 5.55 -40.09 12.03
C PHE A 602 4.94 -41.37 11.43
N MET A 603 5.16 -41.60 10.14
CA MET A 603 4.63 -42.77 9.42
C MET A 603 5.47 -44.03 9.64
N SER A 604 6.80 -43.94 9.57
CA SER A 604 7.70 -45.07 9.83
C SER A 604 7.81 -45.44 11.31
N ARG A 605 7.54 -44.48 12.21
CA ARG A 605 7.75 -44.56 13.67
C ARG A 605 9.22 -44.73 14.08
N ASN A 606 10.15 -44.56 13.14
CA ASN A 606 11.57 -44.79 13.31
C ASN A 606 12.27 -43.53 13.87
N PRO A 607 12.93 -43.60 15.04
CA PRO A 607 13.73 -42.49 15.58
C PRO A 607 14.77 -41.92 14.59
N ASN A 608 15.33 -42.77 13.72
CA ASN A 608 16.42 -42.39 12.83
C ASN A 608 15.94 -41.54 11.63
N ASP A 609 14.63 -41.47 11.37
CA ASP A 609 14.05 -40.62 10.32
C ASP A 609 13.75 -39.19 10.82
N LEU A 610 13.88 -38.93 12.13
CA LEU A 610 13.73 -37.60 12.71
C LEU A 610 14.90 -36.69 12.27
N PRO A 611 14.68 -35.38 12.05
CA PRO A 611 15.77 -34.43 11.87
C PRO A 611 16.76 -34.45 13.05
N PRO A 612 18.09 -34.40 12.79
CA PRO A 612 19.11 -34.33 13.85
C PRO A 612 18.94 -33.06 14.68
N SER A 613 19.36 -33.09 15.95
CA SER A 613 19.16 -31.95 16.84
C SER A 613 20.15 -30.82 16.54
N MET A 614 19.69 -29.58 16.69
CA MET A 614 20.53 -28.38 16.45
C MET A 614 21.75 -28.26 17.40
N ASN A 615 21.89 -29.17 18.38
CA ASN A 615 23.05 -29.27 19.27
C ASN A 615 24.13 -30.23 18.73
N GLU A 616 23.79 -31.18 17.86
CA GLU A 616 24.74 -32.14 17.27
C GLU A 616 25.54 -31.50 16.13
N ASN A 617 24.90 -30.72 15.26
CA ASN A 617 25.57 -29.93 14.20
C ASN A 617 26.61 -28.92 14.76
N LYS A 618 26.53 -28.55 16.05
CA LYS A 618 27.53 -27.71 16.74
C LYS A 618 28.69 -28.50 17.36
N ARG A 619 28.57 -29.83 17.48
CA ARG A 619 29.65 -30.74 17.88
C ARG A 619 30.45 -31.22 16.67
N GLU A 620 29.80 -31.55 15.56
CA GLU A 620 30.48 -31.98 14.33
C GLU A 620 31.39 -30.88 13.77
N LYS A 621 30.92 -29.62 13.71
CA LYS A 621 31.77 -28.45 13.39
C LYS A 621 32.89 -28.14 14.41
N LYS A 622 32.94 -28.85 15.54
CA LYS A 622 34.07 -28.81 16.50
C LYS A 622 34.94 -30.08 16.47
N ALA A 623 34.56 -31.09 15.69
CA ALA A 623 35.38 -32.25 15.40
C ALA A 623 36.23 -32.00 14.14
N SER A 624 35.65 -31.40 13.08
CA SER A 624 36.37 -31.06 11.84
C SER A 624 37.56 -30.10 12.05
N ASP A 625 37.48 -29.23 13.05
CA ASP A 625 38.49 -28.18 13.33
C ASP A 625 39.67 -28.70 14.20
N LYS A 626 39.83 -30.03 14.37
CA LYS A 626 40.87 -30.61 15.23
C LYS A 626 41.98 -31.41 14.54
N ASP A 627 41.74 -31.93 13.35
CA ASP A 627 42.65 -32.93 12.73
C ASP A 627 43.50 -32.40 11.56
N VAL A 628 43.97 -31.14 11.66
CA VAL A 628 45.14 -30.65 10.91
C VAL A 628 46.03 -29.80 11.81
N ALA A 629 46.98 -30.45 12.49
CA ALA A 629 47.91 -29.81 13.44
C ALA A 629 49.39 -30.20 13.19
N SER A 630 49.82 -30.15 11.94
CA SER A 630 51.24 -30.29 11.55
C SER A 630 51.93 -28.92 11.50
N LYS A 631 52.99 -28.74 12.30
CA LYS A 631 53.82 -27.52 12.29
C LYS A 631 54.78 -27.50 11.08
N PRO A 632 54.93 -26.37 10.37
CA PRO A 632 56.15 -26.03 9.64
C PRO A 632 57.29 -25.65 10.61
N SER A 633 58.54 -25.78 10.17
CA SER A 633 59.75 -25.39 10.92
C SER A 633 60.14 -23.91 10.73
N GLU A 634 60.97 -23.41 11.65
CA GLU A 634 61.29 -21.97 11.79
C GLU A 634 62.19 -21.39 10.67
N GLU A 635 62.80 -22.22 9.82
CA GLU A 635 63.65 -21.77 8.70
C GLU A 635 62.89 -21.02 7.59
N SER A 636 61.56 -21.09 7.57
CA SER A 636 60.72 -20.51 6.51
C SER A 636 60.59 -18.97 6.57
N ILE A 637 61.04 -18.31 7.65
CA ILE A 637 60.63 -16.93 7.98
C ILE A 637 61.60 -15.83 7.49
N GLN A 638 62.83 -16.17 7.09
CA GLN A 638 63.90 -15.17 6.84
C GLN A 638 64.21 -14.86 5.35
N LYS A 639 63.29 -15.09 4.39
CA LYS A 639 63.61 -14.93 2.96
C LYS A 639 62.75 -13.98 2.10
N GLU A 640 61.75 -13.29 2.66
CA GLU A 640 60.94 -12.29 1.91
C GLU A 640 60.94 -10.88 2.53
N LEU A 641 62.12 -10.42 2.97
CA LEU A 641 62.34 -9.03 3.42
C LEU A 641 63.36 -8.28 2.53
N SER A 642 63.16 -8.29 1.20
CA SER A 642 63.82 -7.32 0.30
C SER A 642 63.21 -7.23 -1.12
N LYS A 643 62.24 -6.32 -1.29
CA LYS A 643 62.14 -5.35 -2.41
C LYS A 643 60.92 -4.43 -2.20
N GLY A 644 61.02 -3.20 -2.70
CA GLY A 644 60.09 -2.13 -2.37
C GLY A 644 58.99 -1.88 -3.41
N GLU A 645 58.07 -1.02 -3.00
CA GLU A 645 57.40 0.01 -3.82
C GLU A 645 56.77 -0.41 -5.16
N GLU A 646 55.44 -0.59 -5.17
CA GLU A 646 54.61 0.38 -5.91
C GLU A 646 53.15 0.45 -5.40
N ILE A 647 52.35 1.36 -5.97
CA ILE A 647 51.17 1.95 -5.32
C ILE A 647 49.85 1.30 -5.78
N ILE A 648 49.13 0.65 -4.85
CA ILE A 648 47.67 0.47 -4.96
C ILE A 648 47.00 0.73 -3.60
N GLN A 649 46.50 1.95 -3.38
CA GLN A 649 45.62 2.24 -2.24
C GLN A 649 44.23 1.64 -2.45
N ARG A 650 43.92 0.56 -1.73
CA ARG A 650 42.54 0.14 -1.49
C ARG A 650 41.94 1.04 -0.38
N PRO A 651 40.80 1.72 -0.58
CA PRO A 651 40.16 2.48 0.47
C PRO A 651 39.70 1.57 1.62
N ILE A 652 40.27 1.77 2.80
CA ILE A 652 39.88 1.05 4.02
C ILE A 652 38.47 1.50 4.40
N THR A 653 37.57 0.54 4.64
CA THR A 653 36.28 0.76 5.29
C THR A 653 36.30 0.16 6.70
N THR A 654 35.29 0.50 7.52
CA THR A 654 35.09 0.10 8.94
C THR A 654 35.78 1.02 10.00
N PRO A 655 35.36 1.02 11.30
CA PRO A 655 34.12 1.72 11.69
C PRO A 655 34.12 2.44 13.07
N ASP A 656 34.40 3.75 13.13
CA ASP A 656 33.77 4.67 14.10
C ASP A 656 33.79 6.09 13.51
N ASP A 657 32.82 6.92 13.89
CA ASP A 657 32.90 8.37 13.74
C ASP A 657 31.91 9.14 14.66
N HIS A 658 31.78 8.62 15.88
CA HIS A 658 31.61 9.41 17.10
C HIS A 658 30.23 10.06 17.34
N LYS A 659 29.28 9.14 17.61
CA LYS A 659 28.57 9.02 18.92
C LYS A 659 27.18 9.63 19.17
N ASN A 660 26.30 9.70 18.17
CA ASN A 660 24.87 9.32 18.28
C ASN A 660 24.22 9.30 16.89
N SER A 661 23.03 8.70 16.79
CA SER A 661 22.16 8.84 15.62
C SER A 661 21.43 10.20 15.59
N LEU A 662 21.05 10.63 14.37
CA LEU A 662 20.14 11.75 14.08
C LEU A 662 18.82 11.69 14.89
N THR A 663 18.41 10.51 15.35
CA THR A 663 17.18 10.27 16.13
C THR A 663 17.38 10.24 17.65
N TRP A 664 18.59 10.50 18.17
CA TRP A 664 18.87 10.46 19.61
C TRP A 664 17.99 11.42 20.40
N LYS A 665 17.41 10.92 21.50
CA LYS A 665 16.42 11.68 22.28
C LYS A 665 17.02 12.92 22.96
N GLY A 666 18.32 12.93 23.24
CA GLY A 666 19.02 14.05 23.87
C GLY A 666 18.97 15.36 23.08
N TRP A 667 18.85 15.30 21.73
CA TRP A 667 18.59 16.48 20.88
C TRP A 667 17.32 17.25 21.30
N ARG A 668 16.37 16.58 21.98
CA ARG A 668 15.16 17.24 22.50
C ARG A 668 15.35 17.86 23.88
N SER A 669 16.16 17.27 24.76
CA SER A 669 16.23 17.58 26.19
C SER A 669 17.47 18.33 26.67
N CYS A 670 18.57 18.33 25.91
CA CYS A 670 19.84 18.92 26.34
C CYS A 670 20.13 20.26 25.62
N SER A 671 21.00 21.09 26.20
CA SER A 671 21.62 22.22 25.48
C SER A 671 22.70 21.69 24.53
N ILE A 672 22.68 22.15 23.28
CA ILE A 672 23.56 21.65 22.21
C ILE A 672 24.42 22.78 21.66
N GLY A 673 25.71 22.52 21.51
CA GLY A 673 26.66 23.37 20.79
C GLY A 673 27.08 22.74 19.46
N LEU A 674 27.35 23.58 18.46
CA LEU A 674 27.96 23.22 17.18
C LEU A 674 29.39 23.77 17.13
N GLU A 675 30.37 22.90 16.93
CA GLU A 675 31.78 23.25 16.77
C GLU A 675 32.09 23.65 15.32
N MET A 676 32.77 24.79 15.19
CA MET A 676 33.15 25.43 13.93
C MET A 676 34.52 26.10 14.08
N GLN A 677 35.45 25.79 13.18
CA GLN A 677 36.75 26.45 13.14
C GLN A 677 36.63 27.93 12.73
N GLU A 678 37.56 28.75 13.19
CA GLU A 678 37.81 30.08 12.65
C GLU A 678 38.29 30.01 11.18
N PRO A 679 37.78 30.83 10.24
CA PRO A 679 36.85 31.96 10.42
C PRO A 679 35.36 31.61 10.32
N TRP A 680 34.99 30.36 9.99
CA TRP A 680 33.62 29.96 9.64
C TRP A 680 32.59 30.28 10.73
N ALA A 681 32.94 30.12 11.99
CA ALA A 681 32.08 30.47 13.13
C ALA A 681 31.68 31.96 13.12
N GLY A 682 32.64 32.85 12.82
CA GLY A 682 32.40 34.29 12.69
C GLY A 682 31.57 34.64 11.46
N LYS A 683 31.85 33.98 10.31
CA LYS A 683 31.09 34.16 9.06
C LYS A 683 29.63 33.72 9.17
N LEU A 684 29.31 32.76 10.04
CA LEU A 684 27.92 32.39 10.31
C LEU A 684 27.22 33.42 11.21
N LEU A 685 27.94 34.00 12.18
CA LEU A 685 27.39 34.92 13.18
C LEU A 685 27.39 36.40 12.76
N ASN A 686 28.02 36.75 11.64
CA ASN A 686 27.86 38.06 10.98
C ASN A 686 26.84 38.04 9.82
N GLY A 687 26.38 36.85 9.39
CA GLY A 687 25.41 36.67 8.29
C GLY A 687 26.01 36.50 6.89
N GLU A 688 27.34 36.47 6.75
CA GLU A 688 28.02 36.24 5.47
C GLU A 688 27.74 34.81 4.95
N LYS A 689 27.86 33.80 5.84
CA LYS A 689 27.57 32.38 5.58
C LYS A 689 26.14 32.04 5.97
N LYS A 690 25.26 32.02 4.98
CA LYS A 690 23.81 31.76 5.10
C LYS A 690 23.46 30.27 5.12
N ILE A 691 24.36 29.41 4.64
CA ILE A 691 24.23 27.95 4.63
C ILE A 691 25.47 27.32 5.27
N GLU A 692 25.26 26.53 6.31
CA GLU A 692 26.30 25.70 6.93
C GLU A 692 26.38 24.33 6.24
N THR A 693 27.58 23.79 6.01
CA THR A 693 27.81 22.67 5.08
C THR A 693 28.47 21.49 5.79
N ARG A 694 27.79 20.34 5.85
CA ARG A 694 28.24 19.14 6.56
C ARG A 694 28.05 17.86 5.74
N ALA A 695 28.88 16.85 5.99
CA ALA A 695 28.76 15.52 5.40
C ALA A 695 27.64 14.64 6.04
N TYR A 696 26.81 15.24 6.90
CA TYR A 696 25.72 14.58 7.62
C TYR A 696 24.54 15.54 7.84
N ASP A 697 23.33 14.99 7.92
CA ASP A 697 22.08 15.74 8.11
C ASP A 697 22.04 16.46 9.47
N LEU A 698 21.26 17.53 9.57
CA LEU A 698 20.95 18.16 10.85
C LEU A 698 19.94 17.26 11.58
N PRO A 699 20.20 16.78 12.82
CA PRO A 699 19.22 16.01 13.57
C PRO A 699 17.87 16.75 13.62
N LYS A 700 16.80 16.16 13.06
CA LYS A 700 15.50 16.85 12.85
C LYS A 700 14.90 17.49 14.11
N ALA A 701 15.31 17.04 15.30
CA ALA A 701 14.94 17.61 16.60
C ALA A 701 15.62 18.95 16.94
N LEU A 702 16.59 19.42 16.13
CA LEU A 702 17.31 20.69 16.26
C LEU A 702 16.86 21.74 15.23
N ILE A 703 16.06 21.37 14.24
CA ILE A 703 15.44 22.32 13.30
C ILE A 703 14.54 23.28 14.10
N GLY A 704 14.65 24.58 13.83
CA GLY A 704 13.95 25.64 14.56
C GLY A 704 14.44 25.88 16.00
N LYS A 705 15.41 25.09 16.51
CA LYS A 705 15.99 25.30 17.84
C LYS A 705 17.20 26.21 17.81
N LYS A 706 17.43 26.87 18.95
CA LYS A 706 18.67 27.59 19.25
C LYS A 706 19.79 26.60 19.59
N ILE A 707 20.91 26.74 18.88
CA ILE A 707 22.16 25.98 19.07
C ILE A 707 23.26 26.98 19.40
N ASP A 708 24.11 26.67 20.38
CA ASP A 708 25.28 27.49 20.72
C ASP A 708 26.40 27.28 19.67
N ILE A 709 27.15 28.32 19.32
CA ILE A 709 28.31 28.23 18.41
C ILE A 709 29.59 28.18 19.24
N LEU A 710 30.36 27.11 19.06
CA LEU A 710 31.64 26.86 19.71
C LEU A 710 32.75 27.06 18.69
N GLN A 711 33.47 28.17 18.77
CA GLN A 711 34.58 28.48 17.88
C GLN A 711 35.84 27.74 18.33
N SER A 712 36.36 26.86 17.47
CA SER A 712 37.69 26.24 17.58
C SER A 712 38.74 27.05 16.81
N LYS A 713 40.02 26.90 17.16
CA LYS A 713 41.13 27.47 16.38
C LYS A 713 41.14 26.84 14.98
N LYS A 714 41.63 27.58 13.98
CA LYS A 714 41.81 27.06 12.61
C LYS A 714 42.68 25.79 12.63
N GLY A 715 42.18 24.72 12.01
CA GLY A 715 42.83 23.41 11.92
C GLY A 715 42.91 22.90 10.48
N LYS A 716 42.82 21.59 10.29
CA LYS A 716 42.70 20.94 8.98
C LYS A 716 41.23 20.91 8.54
N ASP A 717 40.99 21.16 7.25
CA ASP A 717 39.68 21.03 6.62
C ASP A 717 39.02 19.68 6.93
N ALA A 718 37.70 19.69 7.14
CA ALA A 718 36.84 18.55 7.49
C ALA A 718 37.18 17.76 8.77
N VAL A 719 38.27 18.06 9.50
CA VAL A 719 38.67 17.35 10.72
C VAL A 719 38.34 18.15 11.98
N SER A 720 37.67 17.51 12.95
CA SER A 720 37.41 18.08 14.29
C SER A 720 38.42 17.50 15.29
N SER A 721 39.51 18.21 15.56
CA SER A 721 40.61 17.78 16.45
C SER A 721 40.28 17.83 17.95
N MET A 722 39.01 17.99 18.32
CA MET A 722 38.56 18.09 19.70
C MET A 722 38.43 16.70 20.37
N PRO A 723 38.69 16.56 21.68
CA PRO A 723 38.33 15.38 22.45
C PRO A 723 36.83 15.06 22.46
N ASP A 724 36.49 13.81 22.78
CA ASP A 724 35.10 13.34 22.96
C ASP A 724 34.43 13.90 24.24
N VAL A 725 35.23 14.33 25.22
CA VAL A 725 34.81 15.00 26.46
C VAL A 725 35.84 16.09 26.78
N LEU A 726 35.38 17.26 27.20
CA LEU A 726 36.20 18.39 27.67
C LEU A 726 35.66 18.87 29.02
N VAL A 727 36.55 19.18 29.98
CA VAL A 727 36.16 19.56 31.34
C VAL A 727 36.92 20.82 31.80
N GLY A 728 36.21 21.74 32.45
CA GLY A 728 36.82 22.89 33.13
C GLY A 728 37.73 23.73 32.22
N THR A 729 38.97 23.95 32.65
CA THR A 729 39.95 24.80 31.96
C THR A 729 40.31 24.37 30.55
N GLU A 730 40.15 23.08 30.21
CA GLU A 730 40.34 22.57 28.84
C GLU A 730 39.34 23.17 27.84
N ILE A 731 38.17 23.59 28.33
CA ILE A 731 37.15 24.25 27.51
C ILE A 731 37.63 25.65 27.15
N ASP A 732 37.97 26.47 28.15
CA ASP A 732 38.41 27.86 27.97
C ASP A 732 39.70 27.98 27.14
N SER A 733 40.61 26.99 27.18
CA SER A 733 41.83 26.98 26.36
C SER A 733 41.60 26.64 24.88
N SER A 734 40.47 26.00 24.56
CA SER A 734 40.30 25.24 23.30
C SER A 734 39.06 25.61 22.49
N LEU A 735 37.99 26.13 23.12
CA LEU A 735 36.74 26.55 22.47
C LEU A 735 36.23 27.88 23.05
N LYS A 736 35.86 28.82 22.17
CA LYS A 736 35.19 30.08 22.56
C LYS A 736 33.69 30.01 22.23
N ARG A 737 32.81 30.30 23.18
CA ARG A 737 31.34 30.26 23.00
C ARG A 737 30.80 31.61 22.50
N ILE A 738 31.19 31.98 21.29
CA ILE A 738 31.04 33.34 20.75
C ILE A 738 29.59 33.76 20.42
N GLY A 739 28.66 32.82 20.25
CA GLY A 739 27.29 33.16 19.86
C GLY A 739 26.37 31.94 19.73
N TRP A 740 25.29 32.11 18.96
CA TRP A 740 24.26 31.10 18.74
C TRP A 740 23.58 31.26 17.38
N CYS A 741 22.97 30.18 16.88
CA CYS A 741 22.18 30.18 15.65
C CYS A 741 20.87 29.39 15.80
N ILE A 742 19.99 29.53 14.81
CA ILE A 742 18.81 28.70 14.56
C ILE A 742 18.84 28.32 13.09
N PHE A 743 18.70 27.03 12.77
CA PHE A 743 18.55 26.56 11.39
C PHE A 743 17.07 26.37 11.02
N ASP A 744 16.69 26.75 9.79
CA ASP A 744 15.32 26.69 9.27
C ASP A 744 14.97 25.31 8.67
N LYS A 745 15.87 24.80 7.82
CA LYS A 745 15.72 23.59 7.02
C LYS A 745 17.08 23.09 6.54
N VAL A 746 17.10 21.93 5.89
CA VAL A 746 18.30 21.38 5.24
C VAL A 746 18.05 21.25 3.74
N ILE A 747 19.05 21.63 2.95
CA ILE A 747 19.15 21.37 1.51
C ILE A 747 20.07 20.16 1.33
N VAL A 748 19.64 19.16 0.56
CA VAL A 748 20.44 17.96 0.27
C VAL A 748 21.06 18.10 -1.11
N TYR A 749 22.35 18.42 -1.15
CA TYR A 749 23.11 18.50 -2.40
C TYR A 749 23.52 17.08 -2.82
N ARG A 750 22.90 16.56 -3.88
CA ARG A 750 23.29 15.30 -4.54
C ARG A 750 24.14 15.50 -5.81
N TYR A 751 24.27 16.75 -6.29
CA TYR A 751 24.95 17.07 -7.54
C TYR A 751 25.85 18.29 -7.39
N LYS A 752 27.08 18.20 -7.93
CA LYS A 752 28.11 19.23 -7.91
C LYS A 752 27.58 20.62 -8.33
N ALA A 753 26.93 20.72 -9.50
CA ALA A 753 26.43 22.00 -10.01
C ALA A 753 25.37 22.67 -9.11
N LYS A 754 24.55 21.89 -8.38
CA LYS A 754 23.58 22.47 -7.42
C LYS A 754 24.27 22.94 -6.15
N PHE A 755 25.37 22.32 -5.73
CA PHE A 755 26.22 22.82 -4.65
C PHE A 755 26.88 24.14 -5.07
N GLU A 756 27.62 24.15 -6.20
CA GLU A 756 28.34 25.35 -6.67
C GLU A 756 27.43 26.55 -6.96
N SER A 757 26.18 26.35 -7.40
CA SER A 757 25.18 27.43 -7.53
C SER A 757 24.69 28.06 -6.22
N ASP A 758 25.15 27.57 -5.06
CA ASP A 758 24.96 28.19 -3.75
C ASP A 758 26.29 28.61 -3.08
N GLU A 759 27.40 28.70 -3.84
CA GLU A 759 28.70 29.13 -3.29
C GLU A 759 28.63 30.52 -2.60
N ASP A 760 27.80 31.43 -3.10
CA ASP A 760 27.52 32.74 -2.50
C ASP A 760 26.87 32.67 -1.09
N LYS A 761 26.26 31.52 -0.76
CA LYS A 761 25.52 31.28 0.50
C LYS A 761 26.31 30.44 1.47
N HIS A 762 27.10 29.46 0.99
CA HIS A 762 27.92 28.60 1.85
C HIS A 762 29.41 28.96 1.89
N LEU A 763 29.91 29.79 0.97
CA LEU A 763 31.28 30.32 0.92
C LEU A 763 32.38 29.25 0.80
N VAL A 764 32.06 28.09 0.19
CA VAL A 764 33.02 26.99 0.02
C VAL A 764 33.48 26.96 -1.43
N LYS A 765 34.63 27.59 -1.68
CA LYS A 765 35.24 27.64 -3.02
C LYS A 765 35.59 26.25 -3.55
N ALA A 766 35.39 26.05 -4.85
CA ALA A 766 35.89 24.88 -5.57
C ALA A 766 37.40 24.64 -5.28
N GLY A 767 37.79 23.38 -5.07
CA GLY A 767 39.18 22.98 -4.76
C GLY A 767 39.58 23.05 -3.28
N SER A 768 38.75 23.63 -2.40
CA SER A 768 38.95 23.54 -0.94
C SER A 768 38.64 22.14 -0.38
N GLY A 769 39.14 21.80 0.81
CA GLY A 769 38.90 20.49 1.45
C GLY A 769 37.45 20.26 1.91
N TYR A 770 36.60 21.28 1.81
CA TYR A 770 35.15 21.20 2.02
C TYR A 770 34.34 21.15 0.70
N SER A 771 35.00 21.27 -0.46
CA SER A 771 34.34 21.36 -1.78
C SER A 771 33.95 20.01 -2.37
N TRP A 772 33.08 20.03 -3.38
CA TRP A 772 32.61 18.81 -4.06
C TRP A 772 33.74 18.13 -4.85
N ASN A 773 34.15 16.95 -4.39
CA ASN A 773 35.18 16.11 -5.02
C ASN A 773 34.58 14.83 -5.65
N LYS A 774 35.44 13.95 -6.21
CA LYS A 774 35.00 12.73 -6.91
C LYS A 774 34.31 11.71 -6.00
N ASP A 775 34.65 11.70 -4.72
CA ASP A 775 34.11 10.77 -3.71
C ASP A 775 32.87 11.34 -2.98
N THR A 776 32.51 12.58 -3.26
CA THR A 776 31.38 13.28 -2.63
C THR A 776 30.06 12.72 -3.16
N LYS A 777 29.40 11.89 -2.34
CA LYS A 777 28.07 11.33 -2.65
C LYS A 777 26.90 12.25 -2.24
N VAL A 778 27.09 13.08 -1.22
CA VAL A 778 26.09 14.02 -0.70
C VAL A 778 26.75 15.09 0.18
N ILE A 779 26.23 16.32 0.15
CA ILE A 779 26.50 17.36 1.16
C ILE A 779 25.16 17.89 1.69
N TYR A 780 25.08 18.13 3.00
CA TYR A 780 23.91 18.69 3.67
C TYR A 780 24.15 20.17 3.98
N GLY A 781 23.33 21.05 3.41
CA GLY A 781 23.32 22.49 3.62
C GLY A 781 22.28 22.90 4.66
N TRP A 782 22.70 23.17 5.90
CA TRP A 782 21.84 23.61 7.00
C TRP A 782 21.60 25.13 6.85
N VAL A 783 20.37 25.53 6.52
CA VAL A 783 20.02 26.92 6.19
C VAL A 783 19.85 27.75 7.46
N VAL A 784 20.61 28.83 7.61
CA VAL A 784 20.59 29.69 8.81
C VAL A 784 19.34 30.60 8.78
N LYS A 785 18.52 30.54 9.84
CA LYS A 785 17.30 31.35 10.01
C LYS A 785 17.55 32.63 10.78
N LYS A 786 18.28 32.52 11.89
CA LYS A 786 18.64 33.61 12.82
C LYS A 786 19.96 33.27 13.51
N TYR A 787 20.69 34.29 13.91
CA TYR A 787 21.95 34.18 14.64
C TYR A 787 22.10 35.34 15.62
N GLY A 788 23.10 35.27 16.50
CA GLY A 788 23.49 36.38 17.35
C GLY A 788 24.73 36.08 18.19
N LEU A 789 25.52 37.12 18.47
CA LEU A 789 26.68 37.05 19.36
C LEU A 789 26.26 37.05 20.84
N TYR A 790 27.16 36.60 21.71
CA TYR A 790 27.07 36.84 23.16
C TYR A 790 27.82 38.12 23.55
N SER A 791 27.32 38.86 24.54
CA SER A 791 28.06 39.98 25.14
C SER A 791 29.04 39.45 26.19
N LYS A 792 30.23 40.08 26.30
CA LYS A 792 31.33 39.66 27.19
C LYS A 792 30.86 39.40 28.65
N GLU A 793 29.95 40.23 29.16
CA GLU A 793 29.38 40.11 30.51
C GLU A 793 28.46 38.91 30.73
N LYS A 794 27.84 38.36 29.66
CA LYS A 794 26.94 37.20 29.72
C LYS A 794 27.63 35.88 29.45
N GLU A 795 28.87 35.93 28.95
CA GLU A 795 29.67 34.75 28.60
C GLU A 795 29.97 33.92 29.86
N ASP A 796 30.39 34.58 30.94
CA ASP A 796 30.93 33.92 32.13
C ASP A 796 29.86 33.26 33.03
N ARG A 797 28.74 33.95 33.30
CA ARG A 797 27.64 33.43 34.15
C ARG A 797 26.88 32.22 33.58
N THR A 798 27.21 31.74 32.37
CA THR A 798 26.52 30.61 31.72
C THR A 798 27.43 29.56 31.09
N LYS A 799 28.74 29.57 31.37
CA LYS A 799 29.70 28.59 30.83
C LYS A 799 29.30 27.13 31.16
N PRO A 800 29.47 26.19 30.22
CA PRO A 800 29.40 24.77 30.53
C PRO A 800 30.63 24.35 31.35
N LYS A 801 30.44 23.43 32.31
CA LYS A 801 31.54 22.80 33.06
C LYS A 801 32.08 21.55 32.37
N VAL A 802 31.22 20.87 31.60
CA VAL A 802 31.53 19.68 30.82
C VAL A 802 30.89 19.82 29.45
N ILE A 803 31.66 19.56 28.39
CA ILE A 803 31.21 19.47 27.00
C ILE A 803 31.45 18.04 26.52
N ILE A 804 30.44 17.39 25.93
CA ILE A 804 30.50 15.97 25.51
C ILE A 804 30.14 15.87 24.03
N ARG A 805 30.98 15.22 23.21
CA ARG A 805 30.69 15.00 21.79
C ARG A 805 29.49 14.07 21.65
N ARG A 806 28.51 14.48 20.84
CA ARG A 806 27.25 13.76 20.64
C ARG A 806 26.96 13.38 19.19
N MET A 807 27.53 14.04 18.19
CA MET A 807 27.57 13.52 16.81
C MET A 807 28.50 14.41 15.99
N ARG A 808 29.66 13.91 15.56
CA ARG A 808 30.64 14.73 14.80
C ARG A 808 30.90 16.04 15.55
N SER A 809 30.66 17.22 14.96
CA SER A 809 30.86 18.52 15.63
C SER A 809 29.69 19.00 16.51
N LEU A 810 28.66 18.18 16.75
CA LEU A 810 27.59 18.49 17.70
C LEU A 810 27.96 17.96 19.10
N PHE A 811 27.86 18.83 20.10
CA PHE A 811 28.21 18.56 21.49
C PHE A 811 27.04 18.86 22.44
N GLU A 812 26.91 18.10 23.53
CA GLU A 812 26.05 18.40 24.67
C GLU A 812 26.79 19.31 25.67
N LEU A 813 26.11 20.38 26.11
CA LEU A 813 26.64 21.37 27.05
C LEU A 813 26.03 21.15 28.45
N LYS A 814 26.85 20.78 29.43
CA LYS A 814 26.43 20.55 30.83
C LYS A 814 26.96 21.63 31.77
N ARG A 815 26.15 22.05 32.75
CA ARG A 815 26.46 23.14 33.70
C ARG A 815 26.70 22.68 35.15
N LYS A 816 26.55 21.37 35.41
CA LYS A 816 26.93 20.68 36.64
C LYS A 816 27.82 19.52 36.24
#